data_AF-A0A945XY62-F1
#
_entry.id   AF-A0A945XY62-F1
#
_cell.length_a   1.000
_cell.length_b   1.000
_cell.length_c   1.000
_cell.angle_alpha   90.00
_cell.angle_beta   90.00
_cell.angle_gamma   90.00
#
_symmetry.space_group_name_H-M   'P 1'
#
loop_
_entity.id
_entity.type
_entity.pdbx_description
1 polymer ?
#
loop_
_entity_poly.entity_id
_entity_poly.type
_entity_poly.pdbx_seq_one_letter_code
_entity_poly.pdbx_strand_id
1 'polypeptide(L)'
;MSNTKIKKILGLDLGSNSIGWALLENKDGRPQKIIDLGSRIFTKAVEDKTPTPKNVNRRESRLTRRVLQRRSRRKQRMLNYLISLDLLPKSLRDNPAPEIILNTLGDPYELRAVALDKPLEKHQLGRVFLHFVQRRGFLSNRKTILGDLVDDPDVTAVLAEAESEEDTSTEQAKEETVFKKQISVLRQTILETLAPQNSKSKDNKCRTLGEYLYTIKAPLTRRNRTHSGGELRTDRQMYRDELDLIWKQQATHHTVLNEDVKEQIEEIIFLQRPLKLRSDRIGKCSLEPKKNRISIARLEYQCFRYLQDVNNLEFMLPSENHWTKLNEDERQKLILLFESKSSVSFTEVKKTLDLNRNVKINLEEGGNKKFKGNVTASAIRKVIPEWDNFDSPQQLSFVEDMLSIQKKSTLKKRLTGHWNLNPETAVQLCMLEFEPGHGNLSLKAINKLLPYLERGMLFNEARVEAGYGYETEQTEAKERLGMPPETSNPIVNKGLHELRRLVNAIISEYGKPDVIRIEMARDLEMNTKRYKANETQQTANTKANEKATEAFQEIGSKNPQLGLRHYPSHTDKLKYRLWLDQEKRCAYSNQCINLTSLFTGEVEIDHILPYSQSLDDSFMNKVVCLTSENRNKGQRTPVDAFSTNPEKWEQIKQAIFKWGKKLKSKQNRFFMSAAEVQKRDFISSQLNDTRYMSRVALDYLKQLGADITTCKGITTSHVRHWWGLNNLLGETDKKDRTDHRHHAIDAVVIATIDRGFYNKIVSTAKSFEESNSALSMNDLVVNPPWSELRNDLDKKLGTVIVAHVPNRKLSGALHKDTGVGFIKGKGTVYRKLLNSDMTVKRAEEIIDPHVRALVIEHLSQFENDPKKAFAEGVKVFHKDGKTLIKRVRVLQSKEYKTLEKLEKSKFGVRDHQGKLYKWFAYGNNHHVEIVRNRNTRKVRGIFVTMMEASHRAKGIGNNVKVPKQPTVKTDHGPDTDFLMDLHINDLVSVEQEGERKFYRVQALERDGKKLELRLHTAATDQKPEEGVRKAITTLVNDFHIQKHSVNSIGKIRNDKTHSRH
;
A
#
# COMPACT_ATOMS: atom_id res chain seq x y z
N MET A 1 0.89 -60.52 20.24
CA MET A 1 -0.06 -59.74 19.41
C MET A 1 0.51 -58.34 19.23
N SER A 2 0.84 -57.92 18.00
CA SER A 2 1.33 -56.55 17.77
C SER A 2 0.16 -55.56 17.77
N ASN A 3 0.21 -54.57 18.66
CA ASN A 3 -0.87 -53.61 18.83
C ASN A 3 -0.84 -52.62 17.64
N THR A 4 -1.74 -52.80 16.67
CA THR A 4 -1.67 -52.14 15.37
C THR A 4 -1.98 -50.64 15.50
N LYS A 5 -0.97 -49.78 15.40
CA LYS A 5 -1.09 -48.36 15.77
C LYS A 5 -1.72 -47.53 14.65
N ILE A 6 -3.06 -47.48 14.66
CA ILE A 6 -3.86 -46.60 13.80
C ILE A 6 -3.53 -45.13 14.11
N LYS A 7 -3.27 -44.34 13.06
CA LYS A 7 -2.97 -42.90 13.15
C LYS A 7 -3.93 -42.07 12.29
N LYS A 8 -4.23 -40.85 12.73
CA LYS A 8 -5.01 -39.84 11.99
C LYS A 8 -4.08 -38.87 11.29
N ILE A 9 -4.22 -38.73 9.97
CA ILE A 9 -3.44 -37.80 9.14
C ILE A 9 -4.34 -36.68 8.63
N LEU A 10 -4.01 -35.44 8.97
CA LEU A 10 -4.70 -34.24 8.50
C LEU A 10 -3.92 -33.59 7.35
N GLY A 11 -4.44 -33.65 6.12
CA GLY A 11 -3.93 -32.86 4.98
C GLY A 11 -4.57 -31.48 4.94
N LEU A 12 -3.79 -30.45 4.59
CA LEU A 12 -4.20 -29.05 4.51
C LEU A 12 -3.70 -28.38 3.22
N ASP A 13 -4.64 -28.00 2.34
CA ASP A 13 -4.41 -27.05 1.23
C ASP A 13 -4.66 -25.62 1.74
N LEU A 14 -3.65 -24.74 1.68
CA LEU A 14 -3.67 -23.40 2.29
C LEU A 14 -3.71 -22.29 1.22
N GLY A 15 -4.92 -21.92 0.80
CA GLY A 15 -5.17 -20.83 -0.16
C GLY A 15 -5.33 -19.43 0.47
N SER A 16 -5.16 -18.39 -0.34
CA SER A 16 -5.31 -16.99 0.11
C SER A 16 -6.72 -16.61 0.61
N ASN A 17 -7.72 -17.43 0.28
CA ASN A 17 -9.14 -17.24 0.61
C ASN A 17 -9.90 -18.54 0.89
N SER A 18 -9.18 -19.65 1.00
CA SER A 18 -9.71 -21.00 1.15
C SER A 18 -8.75 -21.85 1.96
N ILE A 19 -9.28 -22.79 2.73
CA ILE A 19 -8.49 -23.91 3.28
C ILE A 19 -9.22 -25.21 2.92
N GLY A 20 -8.58 -26.04 2.11
CA GLY A 20 -9.00 -27.43 1.92
C GLY A 20 -8.47 -28.27 3.08
N TRP A 21 -9.25 -29.23 3.55
CA TRP A 21 -8.82 -30.16 4.58
C TRP A 21 -9.34 -31.58 4.31
N ALA A 22 -8.55 -32.57 4.70
CA ALA A 22 -8.93 -33.97 4.65
C ALA A 22 -8.30 -34.72 5.82
N LEU A 23 -9.09 -35.56 6.49
CA LEU A 23 -8.64 -36.42 7.58
C LEU A 23 -8.66 -37.87 7.10
N LEU A 24 -7.50 -38.52 7.07
CA LEU A 24 -7.33 -39.90 6.66
C LEU A 24 -6.98 -40.80 7.85
N GLU A 25 -7.38 -42.05 7.77
CA GLU A 25 -6.88 -43.13 8.60
C GLU A 25 -5.64 -43.76 7.96
N ASN A 26 -4.59 -43.95 8.77
CA ASN A 26 -3.36 -44.60 8.38
C ASN A 26 -3.10 -45.80 9.30
N LYS A 27 -2.83 -46.95 8.70
CA LYS A 27 -2.52 -48.20 9.37
C LYS A 27 -1.20 -48.73 8.83
N ASP A 28 -0.29 -49.08 9.72
CA ASP A 28 1.05 -49.60 9.39
C ASP A 28 1.84 -48.73 8.39
N GLY A 29 1.70 -47.41 8.51
CA GLY A 29 2.36 -46.43 7.67
C GLY A 29 1.61 -46.08 6.38
N ARG A 30 0.60 -46.85 5.96
CA ARG A 30 -0.14 -46.62 4.71
C ARG A 30 -1.50 -45.96 4.96
N PRO A 31 -1.87 -44.91 4.21
CA PRO A 31 -3.25 -44.40 4.19
C PRO A 31 -4.20 -45.48 3.68
N GLN A 32 -5.33 -45.70 4.37
CA GLN A 32 -6.31 -46.73 3.99
C GLN A 32 -7.74 -46.21 3.78
N LYS A 33 -8.12 -45.08 4.39
CA LYS A 33 -9.52 -44.61 4.36
C LYS A 33 -9.64 -43.10 4.57
N ILE A 34 -10.63 -42.49 3.91
CA ILE A 34 -11.07 -41.11 4.17
C ILE A 34 -12.05 -41.10 5.35
N ILE A 35 -11.66 -40.46 6.46
CA ILE A 35 -12.55 -40.24 7.61
C ILE A 35 -13.54 -39.14 7.25
N ASP A 36 -13.05 -37.94 6.92
CA ASP A 36 -13.86 -36.80 6.48
C ASP A 36 -13.03 -35.77 5.70
N LEU A 37 -13.66 -34.86 4.95
CA LEU A 37 -12.99 -33.81 4.18
C LEU A 37 -13.90 -32.60 3.96
N GLY A 38 -13.33 -31.46 3.57
CA GLY A 38 -14.12 -30.30 3.16
C GLY A 38 -13.32 -29.07 2.77
N SER A 39 -14.04 -28.00 2.47
CA SER A 39 -13.48 -26.70 2.05
C SER A 39 -14.02 -25.57 2.92
N ARG A 40 -13.12 -24.79 3.52
CA ARG A 40 -13.42 -23.60 4.32
C ARG A 40 -13.11 -22.33 3.53
N ILE A 41 -14.15 -21.62 3.09
CA ILE A 41 -14.01 -20.43 2.24
C ILE A 41 -14.21 -19.16 3.07
N PHE A 42 -13.36 -18.16 2.87
CA PHE A 42 -13.43 -16.90 3.61
C PHE A 42 -13.19 -15.67 2.75
N THR A 43 -13.80 -14.55 3.13
CA THR A 43 -13.65 -13.28 2.42
C THR A 43 -12.20 -12.85 2.37
N LYS A 44 -11.70 -12.58 1.15
CA LYS A 44 -10.37 -12.00 0.90
C LYS A 44 -10.16 -10.71 1.70
N ALA A 45 -8.95 -10.52 2.22
CA ALA A 45 -8.55 -9.29 2.94
C ALA A 45 -8.24 -8.10 2.00
N VAL A 46 -8.46 -8.29 0.69
CA VAL A 46 -8.38 -7.30 -0.38
C VAL A 46 -9.77 -6.85 -0.83
N GLU A 47 -9.88 -5.73 -1.54
CA GLU A 47 -11.16 -5.23 -2.09
C GLU A 47 -11.60 -5.98 -3.35
N ASP A 48 -12.91 -6.04 -3.58
CA ASP A 48 -13.50 -6.96 -4.56
C ASP A 48 -13.38 -6.44 -6.02
N LYS A 49 -13.18 -5.13 -6.21
CA LYS A 49 -12.99 -4.50 -7.54
C LYS A 49 -11.54 -4.14 -7.87
N THR A 50 -10.79 -3.70 -6.86
CA THR A 50 -9.42 -3.22 -6.96
C THR A 50 -8.65 -3.85 -5.81
N PRO A 51 -8.13 -5.08 -5.98
CA PRO A 51 -7.68 -5.96 -4.88
C PRO A 51 -6.38 -5.55 -4.16
N THR A 52 -6.21 -4.24 -3.96
CA THR A 52 -5.45 -3.66 -2.86
C THR A 52 -5.94 -4.17 -1.50
N PRO A 53 -5.07 -4.31 -0.49
CA PRO A 53 -5.49 -4.67 0.86
C PRO A 53 -6.46 -3.63 1.46
N LYS A 54 -7.56 -4.08 2.06
CA LYS A 54 -8.61 -3.23 2.69
C LYS A 54 -8.08 -2.23 3.73
N ASN A 55 -6.84 -2.40 4.20
CA ASN A 55 -6.17 -1.49 5.12
C ASN A 55 -5.60 -0.20 4.44
N VAL A 56 -5.41 -0.19 3.12
CA VAL A 56 -4.86 0.94 2.34
C VAL A 56 -5.89 2.06 2.27
N ASN A 57 -7.09 1.80 1.73
CA ASN A 57 -8.16 2.80 1.65
C ASN A 57 -8.60 3.28 3.04
N ARG A 58 -8.55 2.43 4.08
CA ARG A 58 -8.73 2.83 5.49
C ARG A 58 -7.63 3.79 5.98
N ARG A 59 -6.37 3.58 5.58
CA ARG A 59 -5.22 4.43 5.93
C ARG A 59 -5.31 5.79 5.23
N GLU A 60 -5.68 5.82 3.96
CA GLU A 60 -5.86 7.05 3.17
C GLU A 60 -7.05 7.87 3.66
N SER A 61 -8.21 7.23 3.85
CA SER A 61 -9.38 7.89 4.45
C SER A 61 -9.06 8.50 5.82
N ARG A 62 -8.22 7.84 6.63
CA ARG A 62 -7.73 8.36 7.91
C ARG A 62 -6.75 9.52 7.74
N LEU A 63 -5.90 9.50 6.71
CA LEU A 63 -5.00 10.61 6.37
C LEU A 63 -5.83 11.84 5.95
N THR A 64 -6.77 11.69 5.02
CA THR A 64 -7.68 12.75 4.56
C THR A 64 -8.48 13.36 5.71
N ARG A 65 -9.08 12.54 6.60
CA ARG A 65 -9.75 13.04 7.81
C ARG A 65 -8.81 13.87 8.70
N ARG A 66 -7.57 13.42 8.93
CA ARG A 66 -6.57 14.17 9.71
C ARG A 66 -6.17 15.49 9.02
N VAL A 67 -6.01 15.51 7.70
CA VAL A 67 -5.69 16.72 6.93
C VAL A 67 -6.82 17.75 7.03
N LEU A 68 -8.07 17.32 6.82
CA LEU A 68 -9.26 18.18 6.94
C LEU A 68 -9.43 18.71 8.38
N GLN A 69 -9.35 17.83 9.38
CA GLN A 69 -9.46 18.22 10.79
C GLN A 69 -8.37 19.21 11.21
N ARG A 70 -7.11 18.99 10.79
CA ARG A 70 -5.98 19.91 11.09
C ARG A 70 -6.15 21.26 10.39
N ARG A 71 -6.63 21.27 9.14
CA ARG A 71 -6.92 22.52 8.41
C ARG A 71 -8.05 23.32 9.07
N SER A 72 -9.13 22.65 9.47
CA SER A 72 -10.25 23.25 10.20
C SER A 72 -9.80 23.81 11.55
N ARG A 73 -9.11 23.01 12.39
CA ARG A 73 -8.57 23.47 13.68
C ARG A 73 -7.61 24.65 13.56
N ARG A 74 -6.74 24.66 12.54
CA ARG A 74 -5.83 25.79 12.30
C ARG A 74 -6.59 27.05 11.92
N LYS A 75 -7.60 26.94 11.03
CA LYS A 75 -8.48 28.08 10.69
C LYS A 75 -9.22 28.61 11.91
N GLN A 76 -9.69 27.73 12.80
CA GLN A 76 -10.37 28.11 14.03
C GLN A 76 -9.42 28.74 15.08
N ARG A 77 -8.20 28.20 15.26
CA ARG A 77 -7.17 28.83 16.13
C ARG A 77 -6.86 30.24 15.66
N MET A 78 -6.61 30.43 14.36
CA MET A 78 -6.37 31.76 13.79
C MET A 78 -7.57 32.70 13.93
N LEU A 79 -8.78 32.22 13.60
CA LEU A 79 -10.00 33.02 13.71
C LEU A 79 -10.19 33.53 15.14
N ASN A 80 -10.07 32.65 16.13
CA ASN A 80 -10.22 33.01 17.53
C ASN A 80 -9.12 33.96 18.00
N TYR A 81 -7.87 33.75 17.57
CA TYR A 81 -6.72 34.58 17.92
C TYR A 81 -6.83 36.01 17.37
N LEU A 82 -7.22 36.15 16.09
CA LEU A 82 -7.45 37.46 15.48
C LEU A 82 -8.64 38.19 16.10
N ILE A 83 -9.68 37.47 16.56
CA ILE A 83 -10.80 38.07 17.31
C ILE A 83 -10.36 38.55 18.70
N SER A 84 -9.44 37.86 19.39
CA SER A 84 -8.89 38.35 20.67
C SER A 84 -7.99 39.58 20.52
N LEU A 85 -7.46 39.83 19.31
CA LEU A 85 -6.63 40.99 18.98
C LEU A 85 -7.42 42.14 18.34
N ASP A 86 -8.76 42.06 18.29
CA ASP A 86 -9.63 43.05 17.60
C ASP A 86 -9.35 43.20 16.09
N LEU A 87 -8.62 42.24 15.50
CA LEU A 87 -8.32 42.19 14.06
C LEU A 87 -9.41 41.50 13.25
N LEU A 88 -10.45 40.92 13.88
CA LEU A 88 -11.60 40.35 13.19
C LEU A 88 -12.91 40.57 13.97
N PRO A 89 -14.04 40.79 13.29
CA PRO A 89 -15.33 41.00 13.96
C PRO A 89 -15.71 39.82 14.88
N LYS A 90 -16.13 40.14 16.11
CA LYS A 90 -16.63 39.14 17.08
C LYS A 90 -17.81 38.31 16.52
N SER A 91 -18.60 38.88 15.60
CA SER A 91 -19.70 38.22 14.88
C SER A 91 -19.29 37.08 13.93
N LEU A 92 -17.99 36.86 13.71
CA LEU A 92 -17.47 35.68 13.02
C LEU A 92 -17.35 34.45 13.94
N ARG A 93 -17.33 34.64 15.26
CA ARG A 93 -17.30 33.54 16.23
C ARG A 93 -18.60 32.75 16.12
N ASP A 94 -18.48 31.43 15.99
CA ASP A 94 -19.58 30.45 15.85
C ASP A 94 -20.58 30.74 14.70
N ASN A 95 -20.20 31.61 13.75
CA ASN A 95 -21.02 31.93 12.60
C ASN A 95 -21.12 30.73 11.64
N PRO A 96 -22.32 30.37 11.14
CA PRO A 96 -22.50 29.23 10.23
C PRO A 96 -21.91 29.48 8.82
N ALA A 97 -21.81 30.73 8.40
CA ALA A 97 -21.42 31.15 7.06
C ALA A 97 -20.40 32.32 7.11
N PRO A 98 -19.25 32.15 7.78
CA PRO A 98 -18.32 33.25 8.05
C PRO A 98 -17.74 33.85 6.77
N GLU A 99 -17.71 33.11 5.66
CA GLU A 99 -17.29 33.64 4.36
C GLU A 99 -18.22 34.75 3.83
N ILE A 100 -19.46 34.87 4.28
CA ILE A 100 -20.33 36.00 3.87
C ILE A 100 -19.75 37.30 4.43
N ILE A 101 -19.58 37.38 5.75
CA ILE A 101 -18.96 38.53 6.43
C ILE A 101 -17.52 38.73 5.94
N LEU A 102 -16.72 37.66 5.83
CA LEU A 102 -15.34 37.78 5.36
C LEU A 102 -15.22 38.24 3.89
N ASN A 103 -16.28 38.16 3.08
CA ASN A 103 -16.30 38.71 1.73
C ASN A 103 -16.73 40.19 1.71
N THR A 104 -17.52 40.67 2.67
CA THR A 104 -17.81 42.12 2.80
C THR A 104 -16.57 42.92 3.22
N LEU A 105 -15.56 42.26 3.80
CA LEU A 105 -14.26 42.87 4.11
C LEU A 105 -13.37 43.08 2.87
N GLY A 106 -13.71 42.53 1.70
CA GLY A 106 -12.94 42.66 0.45
C GLY A 106 -12.30 41.35 -0.05
N ASP A 107 -11.74 41.39 -1.27
CA ASP A 107 -11.03 40.26 -1.86
C ASP A 107 -9.67 40.06 -1.18
N PRO A 108 -9.39 38.90 -0.55
CA PRO A 108 -8.13 38.68 0.13
C PRO A 108 -6.89 38.75 -0.78
N TYR A 109 -7.01 38.68 -2.10
CA TYR A 109 -5.87 38.92 -3.00
C TYR A 109 -5.57 40.41 -3.18
N GLU A 110 -6.62 41.21 -3.35
CA GLU A 110 -6.54 42.67 -3.45
C GLU A 110 -5.99 43.26 -2.14
N LEU A 111 -6.55 42.86 -1.00
CA LEU A 111 -6.09 43.32 0.33
C LEU A 111 -4.60 43.00 0.57
N ARG A 112 -4.13 41.82 0.12
CA ARG A 112 -2.70 41.43 0.21
C ARG A 112 -1.79 42.31 -0.63
N ALA A 113 -2.27 42.81 -1.78
CA ALA A 113 -1.52 43.75 -2.60
C ALA A 113 -1.52 45.16 -1.97
N VAL A 114 -2.69 45.64 -1.52
CA VAL A 114 -2.84 46.98 -0.93
C VAL A 114 -2.06 47.14 0.38
N ALA A 115 -1.99 46.08 1.20
CA ALA A 115 -1.26 46.07 2.48
C ALA A 115 0.26 46.33 2.37
N LEU A 116 0.83 46.27 1.17
CA LEU A 116 2.24 46.57 0.92
C LEU A 116 2.51 48.08 0.82
N ASP A 117 1.48 48.91 0.55
CA ASP A 117 1.65 50.32 0.17
C ASP A 117 0.78 51.31 0.98
N LYS A 118 -0.30 50.82 1.58
CA LYS A 118 -1.31 51.62 2.31
C LYS A 118 -1.71 50.91 3.61
N PRO A 119 -2.05 51.64 4.69
CA PRO A 119 -2.69 51.04 5.86
C PRO A 119 -3.99 50.36 5.46
N LEU A 120 -4.28 49.19 6.06
CA LEU A 120 -5.58 48.53 5.97
C LEU A 120 -6.42 48.82 7.21
N GLU A 121 -7.74 48.68 7.09
CA GLU A 121 -8.59 48.60 8.27
C GLU A 121 -8.29 47.34 9.10
N LYS A 122 -8.40 47.40 10.42
CA LYS A 122 -8.11 46.27 11.34
C LYS A 122 -8.70 44.94 10.85
N HIS A 123 -9.98 44.97 10.47
CA HIS A 123 -10.71 43.80 9.97
C HIS A 123 -10.25 43.30 8.59
N GLN A 124 -9.80 44.20 7.71
CA GLN A 124 -9.21 43.84 6.43
C GLN A 124 -7.85 43.16 6.63
N LEU A 125 -7.03 43.66 7.56
CA LEU A 125 -5.78 43.03 7.93
C LEU A 125 -5.98 41.63 8.53
N GLY A 126 -6.96 41.43 9.42
CA GLY A 126 -7.30 40.09 9.90
C GLY A 126 -7.82 39.15 8.79
N ARG A 127 -8.52 39.67 7.77
CA ARG A 127 -8.90 38.89 6.58
C ARG A 127 -7.67 38.40 5.81
N VAL A 128 -6.61 39.20 5.72
CA VAL A 128 -5.31 38.82 5.13
C VAL A 128 -4.66 37.67 5.92
N PHE A 129 -4.46 37.81 7.24
CA PHE A 129 -3.85 36.76 8.07
C PHE A 129 -4.65 35.45 8.07
N LEU A 130 -5.99 35.52 8.10
CA LEU A 130 -6.84 34.34 8.01
C LEU A 130 -6.74 33.63 6.64
N HIS A 131 -6.41 34.35 5.56
CA HIS A 131 -6.23 33.79 4.23
C HIS A 131 -4.93 32.97 4.10
N PHE A 132 -3.82 33.39 4.71
CA PHE A 132 -2.57 32.61 4.78
C PHE A 132 -2.79 31.22 5.42
N VAL A 133 -3.66 31.12 6.42
CA VAL A 133 -3.98 29.83 7.05
C VAL A 133 -4.67 28.82 6.11
N GLN A 134 -5.36 29.32 5.07
CA GLN A 134 -5.98 28.52 4.03
C GLN A 134 -4.95 27.99 2.99
N ARG A 135 -3.87 28.73 2.72
CA ARG A 135 -2.80 28.40 1.77
C ARG A 135 -1.44 28.81 2.32
N ARG A 136 -0.59 27.83 2.65
CA ARG A 136 0.71 28.02 3.34
C ARG A 136 1.91 27.38 2.64
N GLY A 137 1.75 27.13 1.33
CA GLY A 137 2.76 26.49 0.50
C GLY A 137 3.12 25.04 0.84
N PHE A 138 3.99 24.49 0.01
CA PHE A 138 4.72 23.24 0.24
C PHE A 138 6.08 23.50 0.91
N LEU A 139 6.61 22.51 1.63
CA LEU A 139 7.95 22.54 2.22
C LEU A 139 8.77 21.39 1.61
N SER A 140 9.96 21.68 1.07
CA SER A 140 10.83 20.68 0.43
C SER A 140 11.33 19.62 1.42
N ASN A 141 11.58 18.42 0.88
CA ASN A 141 12.18 17.31 1.60
C ASN A 141 13.60 17.62 2.11
N ARG A 142 14.40 18.47 1.42
CA ARG A 142 15.75 18.87 1.89
C ARG A 142 15.66 19.66 3.20
N LYS A 143 14.82 20.71 3.23
CA LYS A 143 14.46 21.43 4.48
C LYS A 143 13.74 20.53 5.50
N THR A 144 13.24 19.36 5.12
CA THR A 144 12.67 18.37 6.08
C THR A 144 13.75 17.51 6.76
N ILE A 145 14.97 17.42 6.23
CA ILE A 145 16.13 16.76 6.88
C ILE A 145 16.68 17.62 8.01
N LEU A 146 16.82 18.94 7.76
CA LEU A 146 17.14 19.94 8.78
C LEU A 146 16.03 20.08 9.83
N GLY A 147 14.78 19.80 9.47
CA GLY A 147 13.69 19.59 10.41
C GLY A 147 13.26 20.87 11.13
N ASP A 148 13.80 21.10 12.33
CA ASP A 148 13.58 22.27 13.16
C ASP A 148 14.74 23.28 13.12
N LEU A 149 15.86 22.97 12.46
CA LEU A 149 17.00 23.87 12.22
C LEU A 149 16.87 24.76 10.96
N VAL A 150 15.75 24.70 10.25
CA VAL A 150 15.59 25.39 8.94
C VAL A 150 15.68 26.91 9.03
N ASP A 151 15.30 27.46 10.18
CA ASP A 151 15.18 28.89 10.44
C ASP A 151 16.27 29.35 11.46
N ASP A 152 17.37 28.58 11.62
CA ASP A 152 18.50 28.86 12.51
C ASP A 152 19.56 29.74 11.78
N PRO A 153 20.12 30.79 12.42
CA PRO A 153 21.00 31.75 11.74
C PRO A 153 22.31 31.11 11.24
N ASP A 154 22.94 30.25 12.04
CA ASP A 154 24.21 29.59 11.67
C ASP A 154 23.99 28.60 10.52
N VAL A 155 22.82 27.96 10.47
CA VAL A 155 22.40 27.10 9.35
C VAL A 155 22.14 27.93 8.10
N THR A 156 21.62 29.15 8.25
CA THR A 156 21.37 30.07 7.12
C THR A 156 22.69 30.61 6.56
N ALA A 157 23.68 30.89 7.40
CA ALA A 157 25.04 31.26 6.99
C ALA A 157 25.74 30.12 6.21
N VAL A 158 25.81 28.92 6.78
CA VAL A 158 26.43 27.74 6.13
C VAL A 158 25.74 27.37 4.82
N LEU A 159 24.42 27.56 4.71
CA LEU A 159 23.69 27.35 3.45
C LEU A 159 23.96 28.46 2.43
N ALA A 160 24.05 29.73 2.84
CA ALA A 160 24.33 30.85 1.94
C ALA A 160 25.75 30.78 1.36
N GLU A 161 26.73 30.34 2.17
CA GLU A 161 28.10 30.11 1.74
C GLU A 161 28.18 28.97 0.72
N ALA A 162 27.52 27.84 0.98
CA ALA A 162 27.40 26.72 0.03
C ALA A 162 26.57 27.04 -1.23
N GLU A 163 25.65 28.01 -1.17
CA GLU A 163 24.90 28.52 -2.34
C GLU A 163 25.71 29.57 -3.13
N SER A 164 26.84 30.09 -2.61
CA SER A 164 27.66 31.11 -3.27
C SER A 164 28.69 30.57 -4.29
N GLU A 165 28.92 29.25 -4.31
CA GLU A 165 29.83 28.57 -5.25
C GLU A 165 29.11 27.99 -6.50
N GLU A 166 27.82 28.27 -6.72
CA GLU A 166 27.02 27.62 -7.78
C GLU A 166 27.22 28.19 -9.21
N ASP A 167 27.77 27.39 -10.12
CA ASP A 167 27.79 27.65 -11.57
C ASP A 167 26.40 27.37 -12.21
N THR A 168 25.85 28.38 -12.89
CA THR A 168 24.45 28.39 -13.37
C THR A 168 24.25 27.74 -14.77
N SER A 169 25.27 27.11 -15.34
CA SER A 169 25.37 26.87 -16.79
C SER A 169 24.72 25.60 -17.39
N THR A 170 24.01 24.73 -16.64
CA THR A 170 23.52 23.44 -17.20
C THR A 170 22.03 23.08 -17.07
N GLU A 171 21.50 22.52 -18.16
CA GLU A 171 20.13 22.07 -18.48
C GLU A 171 19.52 20.95 -17.59
N GLN A 172 20.13 20.67 -16.44
CA GLN A 172 20.06 19.39 -15.73
C GLN A 172 19.12 19.35 -14.51
N ALA A 173 18.62 20.50 -14.06
CA ALA A 173 17.71 20.60 -12.93
C ALA A 173 16.24 20.57 -13.39
N LYS A 174 15.60 19.39 -13.46
CA LYS A 174 14.23 19.28 -14.03
C LYS A 174 13.16 18.60 -13.18
N GLU A 175 13.51 18.05 -12.03
CA GLU A 175 12.72 16.99 -11.42
C GLU A 175 12.06 17.39 -10.08
N GLU A 176 12.82 17.48 -9.00
CA GLU A 176 12.41 18.23 -7.80
C GLU A 176 12.36 19.70 -8.20
N THR A 177 13.24 20.08 -9.11
CA THR A 177 13.19 21.21 -10.04
C THR A 177 12.23 21.02 -11.23
N VAL A 178 11.13 20.30 -11.06
CA VAL A 178 9.84 20.59 -11.72
C VAL A 178 8.95 21.33 -10.75
N PHE A 179 8.97 20.93 -9.48
CA PHE A 179 8.29 21.62 -8.41
C PHE A 179 9.02 22.94 -8.10
N LYS A 180 10.35 22.91 -7.89
CA LYS A 180 11.21 24.09 -7.74
C LYS A 180 11.32 24.91 -9.03
N LYS A 181 11.21 24.32 -10.24
CA LYS A 181 11.15 25.13 -11.49
C LYS A 181 9.79 25.76 -11.66
N GLN A 182 8.67 25.09 -11.38
CA GLN A 182 7.37 25.76 -11.34
C GLN A 182 7.31 26.85 -10.26
N ILE A 183 8.01 26.68 -9.14
CA ILE A 183 8.18 27.72 -8.11
C ILE A 183 9.14 28.82 -8.54
N SER A 184 10.27 28.50 -9.17
CA SER A 184 11.28 29.46 -9.62
C SER A 184 10.77 30.28 -10.81
N VAL A 185 10.22 29.62 -11.83
CA VAL A 185 9.43 30.24 -12.89
C VAL A 185 8.29 31.06 -12.30
N LEU A 186 7.60 30.61 -11.24
CA LEU A 186 6.59 31.45 -10.58
C LEU A 186 7.21 32.66 -9.87
N ARG A 187 8.35 32.54 -9.17
CA ARG A 187 9.08 33.69 -8.56
C ARG A 187 9.52 34.67 -9.63
N GLN A 188 10.14 34.20 -10.70
CA GLN A 188 10.54 35.00 -11.85
C GLN A 188 9.32 35.65 -12.53
N THR A 189 8.25 34.89 -12.78
CA THR A 189 6.99 35.43 -13.33
C THR A 189 6.39 36.49 -12.41
N ILE A 190 6.47 36.34 -11.07
CA ILE A 190 6.06 37.39 -10.11
C ILE A 190 6.91 38.65 -10.36
N LEU A 191 8.24 38.52 -10.36
CA LEU A 191 9.19 39.63 -10.53
C LEU A 191 9.16 40.26 -11.95
N GLU A 192 8.66 39.56 -12.95
CA GLU A 192 8.51 40.05 -14.34
C GLU A 192 7.11 40.61 -14.62
N THR A 193 6.09 40.20 -13.85
CA THR A 193 4.72 40.67 -14.05
C THR A 193 4.57 42.10 -13.55
N LEU A 194 4.06 42.98 -14.41
CA LEU A 194 3.73 44.36 -14.06
C LEU A 194 2.81 44.41 -12.83
N ALA A 195 3.16 45.27 -11.88
CA ALA A 195 2.38 45.53 -10.68
C ALA A 195 1.03 46.18 -11.04
N PRO A 196 0.02 46.09 -10.16
CA PRO A 196 -1.21 46.88 -10.30
C PRO A 196 -0.88 48.38 -10.39
N GLN A 197 -1.64 49.14 -11.20
CA GLN A 197 -1.39 50.57 -11.47
C GLN A 197 -1.29 51.50 -10.24
N ASN A 198 -1.70 51.03 -9.05
CA ASN A 198 -1.66 51.77 -7.78
C ASN A 198 -0.56 51.27 -6.81
N SER A 199 0.36 50.41 -7.26
CA SER A 199 1.47 49.85 -6.48
C SER A 199 2.63 50.85 -6.37
N LYS A 200 3.30 50.93 -5.21
CA LYS A 200 4.53 51.74 -5.03
C LYS A 200 5.81 50.94 -5.32
N SER A 201 5.73 49.89 -6.12
CA SER A 201 6.90 49.10 -6.52
C SER A 201 7.85 49.94 -7.39
N LYS A 202 9.13 50.02 -7.00
CA LYS A 202 10.14 50.86 -7.67
C LYS A 202 10.29 50.57 -9.17
N ASP A 203 10.16 49.30 -9.55
CA ASP A 203 10.37 48.83 -10.92
C ASP A 203 9.05 48.55 -11.67
N ASN A 204 7.91 49.02 -11.14
CA ASN A 204 6.56 48.70 -11.62
C ASN A 204 6.26 47.18 -11.76
N LYS A 205 6.93 46.34 -10.96
CA LYS A 205 6.84 44.86 -10.97
C LYS A 205 6.26 44.30 -9.67
N CYS A 206 5.61 43.14 -9.71
CA CYS A 206 5.03 42.54 -8.50
C CYS A 206 6.13 42.08 -7.52
N ARG A 207 5.98 42.43 -6.24
CA ARG A 207 6.91 42.09 -5.16
C ARG A 207 6.59 40.76 -4.49
N THR A 208 5.32 40.35 -4.52
CA THR A 208 4.83 39.20 -3.73
C THR A 208 3.87 38.30 -4.49
N LEU A 209 3.70 37.08 -3.97
CA LEU A 209 2.70 36.12 -4.46
C LEU A 209 1.27 36.68 -4.35
N GLY A 210 0.95 37.46 -3.32
CA GLY A 210 -0.34 38.13 -3.14
C GLY A 210 -0.64 39.12 -4.26
N GLU A 211 0.31 40.01 -4.53
CA GLU A 211 0.25 41.03 -5.58
C GLU A 211 0.09 40.40 -6.98
N TYR A 212 0.92 39.40 -7.32
CA TYR A 212 0.79 38.64 -8.56
C TYR A 212 -0.54 37.89 -8.69
N LEU A 213 -1.01 37.22 -7.62
CA LEU A 213 -2.28 36.51 -7.70
C LEU A 213 -3.50 37.45 -7.82
N TYR A 214 -3.36 38.73 -7.49
CA TYR A 214 -4.38 39.74 -7.76
C TYR A 214 -4.45 40.10 -9.26
N THR A 215 -3.32 40.21 -9.97
CA THR A 215 -3.31 40.53 -11.41
C THR A 215 -3.96 39.45 -12.29
N ILE A 216 -3.89 38.17 -11.88
CA ILE A 216 -4.54 37.06 -12.61
C ILE A 216 -6.08 37.21 -12.63
N LYS A 217 -6.62 37.51 -13.81
CA LYS A 217 -8.07 37.52 -14.12
C LYS A 217 -8.49 36.28 -14.95
N ALA A 218 -9.80 36.02 -15.01
CA ALA A 218 -10.37 34.87 -15.73
C ALA A 218 -10.07 34.95 -17.26
N PRO A 219 -9.90 33.81 -17.97
CA PRO A 219 -10.25 32.44 -17.60
C PRO A 219 -9.18 31.70 -16.77
N LEU A 220 -8.00 32.29 -16.59
CA LEU A 220 -6.95 31.80 -15.69
C LEU A 220 -7.46 31.88 -14.24
N THR A 221 -7.25 30.81 -13.47
CA THR A 221 -7.83 30.70 -12.13
C THR A 221 -6.78 30.82 -11.05
N ARG A 222 -6.95 31.78 -10.13
CA ARG A 222 -6.20 31.97 -8.85
C ARG A 222 -6.22 30.75 -7.89
N ARG A 223 -6.70 29.59 -8.34
CA ARG A 223 -6.69 28.31 -7.64
C ARG A 223 -6.60 27.19 -8.67
N ASN A 224 -5.60 26.31 -8.54
CA ASN A 224 -5.54 25.06 -9.28
C ASN A 224 -6.82 24.22 -9.01
N ARG A 225 -7.66 24.03 -10.05
CA ARG A 225 -8.98 23.35 -9.99
C ARG A 225 -9.23 22.39 -11.16
N THR A 226 -8.28 22.25 -12.08
CA THR A 226 -8.41 21.55 -13.38
C THR A 226 -7.19 20.68 -13.63
N HIS A 227 -7.35 19.59 -14.39
CA HIS A 227 -6.22 18.84 -14.96
C HIS A 227 -5.51 19.64 -16.08
N SER A 228 -6.24 20.56 -16.72
CA SER A 228 -5.81 21.36 -17.89
C SER A 228 -5.50 22.84 -17.59
N GLY A 229 -5.26 23.21 -16.32
CA GLY A 229 -5.13 24.63 -15.92
C GLY A 229 -3.71 25.15 -15.67
N GLY A 230 -2.69 24.34 -15.94
CA GLY A 230 -1.34 24.56 -15.40
C GLY A 230 -1.29 24.34 -13.87
N GLU A 231 -0.13 23.91 -13.38
CA GLU A 231 0.06 23.69 -11.94
C GLU A 231 0.61 24.96 -11.27
N LEU A 232 -0.28 25.84 -10.80
CA LEU A 232 0.12 26.90 -9.88
C LEU A 232 0.57 26.26 -8.54
N ARG A 233 1.88 26.05 -8.40
CA ARG A 233 2.53 25.47 -7.23
C ARG A 233 3.28 26.57 -6.47
N THR A 234 3.13 26.60 -5.16
CA THR A 234 3.70 27.64 -4.29
C THR A 234 4.44 26.96 -3.14
N ASP A 235 5.65 27.42 -2.85
CA ASP A 235 6.40 26.98 -1.66
C ASP A 235 5.95 27.76 -0.43
N ARG A 236 6.50 27.39 0.73
CA ARG A 236 6.23 28.08 2.00
C ARG A 236 6.90 29.45 2.08
N GLN A 237 8.07 29.60 1.46
CA GLN A 237 8.89 30.80 1.53
C GLN A 237 8.16 32.01 0.95
N MET A 238 7.52 31.87 -0.24
CA MET A 238 6.66 32.90 -0.84
C MET A 238 5.60 33.49 0.11
N TYR A 239 5.11 32.70 1.09
CA TYR A 239 4.14 33.17 2.08
C TYR A 239 4.79 33.72 3.35
N ARG A 240 6.04 33.37 3.66
CA ARG A 240 6.85 34.03 4.70
C ARG A 240 7.26 35.41 4.21
N ASP A 241 7.96 35.50 3.08
CA ASP A 241 8.46 36.74 2.48
C ASP A 241 7.33 37.78 2.31
N GLU A 242 6.16 37.35 1.85
CA GLU A 242 4.98 38.21 1.74
C GLU A 242 4.41 38.63 3.10
N LEU A 243 4.38 37.72 4.09
CA LEU A 243 3.93 38.04 5.44
C LEU A 243 4.88 39.06 6.09
N ASP A 244 6.19 38.89 5.96
CA ASP A 244 7.21 39.80 6.50
C ASP A 244 7.11 41.21 5.91
N LEU A 245 6.92 41.33 4.59
CA LEU A 245 6.73 42.62 3.92
C LEU A 245 5.43 43.31 4.36
N ILE A 246 4.32 42.57 4.43
CA ILE A 246 3.04 43.07 4.94
C ILE A 246 3.19 43.47 6.42
N TRP A 247 3.87 42.67 7.23
CA TRP A 247 4.08 42.94 8.66
C TRP A 247 4.85 44.23 8.86
N LYS A 248 5.99 44.38 8.19
CA LYS A 248 6.85 45.57 8.26
C LYS A 248 6.10 46.85 7.90
N GLN A 249 5.26 46.83 6.87
CA GLN A 249 4.46 48.01 6.50
C GLN A 249 3.35 48.27 7.52
N GLN A 250 2.55 47.26 7.86
CA GLN A 250 1.34 47.43 8.67
C GLN A 250 1.64 47.68 10.15
N ALA A 251 2.76 47.21 10.69
CA ALA A 251 3.17 47.46 12.07
C ALA A 251 3.40 48.95 12.38
N THR A 252 3.76 49.76 11.38
CA THR A 252 3.86 51.22 11.53
C THR A 252 2.51 51.91 11.77
N HIS A 253 1.40 51.23 11.48
CA HIS A 253 0.05 51.75 11.58
C HIS A 253 -0.81 51.05 12.65
N HIS A 254 -0.37 49.90 13.17
CA HIS A 254 -1.13 49.09 14.12
C HIS A 254 -0.25 48.57 15.27
N THR A 255 -0.38 49.20 16.44
CA THR A 255 0.37 48.87 17.67
C THR A 255 0.17 47.44 18.19
N VAL A 256 -0.87 46.73 17.74
CA VAL A 256 -1.12 45.32 18.08
C VAL A 256 -0.17 44.34 17.36
N LEU A 257 0.61 44.80 16.39
CA LEU A 257 1.53 43.98 15.61
C LEU A 257 2.96 44.03 16.21
N ASN A 258 3.17 43.31 17.30
CA ASN A 258 4.49 43.10 17.90
C ASN A 258 5.06 41.71 17.57
N GLU A 259 6.33 41.46 17.92
CA GLU A 259 7.00 40.19 17.58
C GLU A 259 6.36 38.96 18.24
N ASP A 260 5.84 39.05 19.47
CA ASP A 260 5.09 37.95 20.11
C ASP A 260 3.86 37.55 19.27
N VAL A 261 3.11 38.54 18.77
CA VAL A 261 1.94 38.30 17.93
C VAL A 261 2.37 37.75 16.56
N LYS A 262 3.52 38.20 16.02
CA LYS A 262 4.12 37.65 14.79
C LYS A 262 4.45 36.17 14.95
N GLU A 263 5.20 35.79 16.00
CA GLU A 263 5.58 34.41 16.28
C GLU A 263 4.34 33.52 16.42
N GLN A 264 3.31 33.95 17.16
CA GLN A 264 2.06 33.21 17.28
C GLN A 264 1.34 33.05 15.93
N ILE A 265 1.30 34.08 15.09
CA ILE A 265 0.69 34.00 13.75
C ILE A 265 1.46 33.02 12.86
N GLU A 266 2.79 33.08 12.87
CA GLU A 266 3.64 32.15 12.13
C GLU A 266 3.52 30.70 12.60
N GLU A 267 3.53 30.46 13.92
CA GLU A 267 3.35 29.13 14.51
C GLU A 267 1.99 28.56 14.08
N ILE A 268 0.92 29.37 14.15
CA ILE A 268 -0.39 28.96 13.66
C ILE A 268 -0.35 28.63 12.17
N ILE A 269 0.19 29.51 11.31
CA ILE A 269 0.20 29.31 9.85
C ILE A 269 1.06 28.11 9.48
N PHE A 270 2.34 28.11 9.86
CA PHE A 270 3.38 27.29 9.23
C PHE A 270 3.65 25.96 9.94
N LEU A 271 3.35 25.82 11.24
CA LEU A 271 3.67 24.61 12.02
C LEU A 271 3.25 23.32 11.30
N GLN A 272 4.21 22.40 11.18
CA GLN A 272 4.02 21.09 10.60
C GLN A 272 4.53 20.04 11.58
N ARG A 273 3.64 19.15 12.03
CA ARG A 273 4.04 18.07 12.94
C ARG A 273 5.08 17.17 12.24
N PRO A 274 6.19 16.81 12.91
CA PRO A 274 7.23 15.98 12.32
C PRO A 274 6.70 14.57 11.99
N LEU A 275 7.42 13.88 11.10
CA LEU A 275 7.15 12.48 10.79
C LEU A 275 7.52 11.61 11.99
N LYS A 276 6.51 11.11 12.71
CA LYS A 276 6.75 10.19 13.83
C LYS A 276 7.12 8.80 13.33
N LEU A 277 8.43 8.55 13.17
CA LEU A 277 8.98 7.21 13.25
C LEU A 277 8.53 6.58 14.58
N ARG A 278 8.14 5.31 14.55
CA ARG A 278 7.72 4.58 15.76
C ARG A 278 8.68 3.43 15.97
N SER A 279 9.29 3.39 17.14
CA SER A 279 10.20 2.32 17.58
C SER A 279 9.55 0.94 17.60
N ASP A 280 8.20 0.88 17.70
CA ASP A 280 7.41 -0.36 17.60
C ASP A 280 7.44 -1.03 16.22
N ARG A 281 8.04 -0.37 15.21
CA ARG A 281 8.24 -0.94 13.86
C ARG A 281 9.62 -1.54 13.64
N ILE A 282 10.55 -1.33 14.57
CA ILE A 282 11.87 -1.95 14.50
C ILE A 282 11.69 -3.44 14.82
N GLY A 283 12.22 -4.32 13.96
CA GLY A 283 12.13 -5.76 14.17
C GLY A 283 12.80 -6.20 15.47
N LYS A 284 12.39 -7.34 16.00
CA LYS A 284 13.02 -7.96 17.17
C LYS A 284 14.28 -8.75 16.78
N CYS A 285 15.24 -8.80 17.69
CA CYS A 285 16.46 -9.58 17.52
C CYS A 285 16.14 -11.08 17.50
N SER A 286 16.85 -11.85 16.66
CA SER A 286 16.67 -13.30 16.57
C SER A 286 17.21 -14.07 17.77
N LEU A 287 18.22 -13.54 18.47
CA LEU A 287 18.85 -14.16 19.66
C LEU A 287 18.30 -13.58 20.99
N GLU A 288 17.73 -12.38 20.96
CA GLU A 288 17.15 -11.70 22.13
C GLU A 288 15.74 -11.16 21.77
N PRO A 289 14.70 -12.01 21.67
CA PRO A 289 13.40 -11.63 21.10
C PRO A 289 12.68 -10.47 21.80
N LYS A 290 13.01 -10.18 23.06
CA LYS A 290 12.48 -9.04 23.82
C LYS A 290 13.09 -7.70 23.33
N LYS A 291 14.33 -7.69 22.84
CA LYS A 291 15.10 -6.51 22.42
C LYS A 291 14.88 -6.16 20.94
N ASN A 292 14.98 -4.88 20.62
CA ASN A 292 14.93 -4.39 19.23
C ASN A 292 16.25 -4.67 18.51
N ARG A 293 16.18 -4.78 17.18
CA ARG A 293 17.36 -4.79 16.30
C ARG A 293 18.14 -3.48 16.40
N ILE A 294 19.46 -3.57 16.32
CA ILE A 294 20.39 -2.43 16.31
C ILE A 294 20.30 -1.65 14.99
N SER A 295 20.56 -0.33 15.02
CA SER A 295 20.83 0.44 13.80
C SER A 295 22.14 -0.03 13.16
N ILE A 296 22.19 -0.13 11.83
CA ILE A 296 23.46 -0.53 11.16
C ILE A 296 24.53 0.55 11.25
N ALA A 297 24.16 1.81 11.44
CA ALA A 297 25.07 2.95 11.60
C ALA A 297 25.79 3.00 12.96
N ARG A 298 25.49 2.10 13.90
CA ARG A 298 26.22 2.05 15.18
C ARG A 298 27.60 1.44 14.99
N LEU A 299 28.62 1.99 15.64
CA LEU A 299 30.00 1.51 15.54
C LEU A 299 30.11 0.03 15.94
N GLU A 300 29.37 -0.41 16.97
CA GLU A 300 29.34 -1.82 17.38
C GLU A 300 28.81 -2.75 16.27
N TYR A 301 27.89 -2.25 15.42
CA TYR A 301 27.42 -3.01 14.25
C TYR A 301 28.42 -2.98 13.09
N GLN A 302 29.08 -1.85 12.85
CA GLN A 302 30.11 -1.73 11.81
C GLN A 302 31.27 -2.70 12.11
N CYS A 303 31.73 -2.71 13.36
CA CYS A 303 32.73 -3.66 13.89
C CYS A 303 32.26 -5.12 13.78
N PHE A 304 31.08 -5.44 14.32
CA PHE A 304 30.47 -6.77 14.18
C PHE A 304 30.40 -7.25 12.73
N ARG A 305 30.08 -6.36 11.79
CA ARG A 305 30.04 -6.69 10.35
C ARG A 305 31.43 -7.00 9.80
N TYR A 306 32.40 -6.11 9.96
CA TYR A 306 33.72 -6.34 9.36
C TYR A 306 34.50 -7.47 10.04
N LEU A 307 34.33 -7.71 11.34
CA LEU A 307 34.97 -8.85 12.00
C LEU A 307 34.45 -10.19 11.47
N GLN A 308 33.17 -10.28 11.09
CA GLN A 308 32.67 -11.46 10.37
C GLN A 308 33.29 -11.55 8.97
N ASP A 309 33.41 -10.45 8.22
CA ASP A 309 34.08 -10.49 6.92
C ASP A 309 35.54 -10.95 7.07
N VAL A 310 36.30 -10.39 8.02
CA VAL A 310 37.72 -10.72 8.30
C VAL A 310 37.89 -12.17 8.77
N ASN A 311 37.08 -12.66 9.71
CA ASN A 311 37.25 -14.03 10.24
C ASN A 311 36.80 -15.11 9.23
N ASN A 312 35.97 -14.77 8.24
CA ASN A 312 35.63 -15.67 7.13
C ASN A 312 36.60 -15.58 5.94
N LEU A 313 37.60 -14.68 5.96
CA LEU A 313 38.59 -14.61 4.88
C LEU A 313 39.54 -15.80 4.93
N GLU A 314 39.61 -16.49 3.80
CA GLU A 314 40.60 -17.53 3.53
C GLU A 314 41.22 -17.25 2.16
N PHE A 315 42.51 -17.57 2.01
CA PHE A 315 43.24 -17.39 0.76
C PHE A 315 43.79 -18.72 0.24
N MET A 316 44.06 -18.79 -1.06
CA MET A 316 44.62 -19.98 -1.71
C MET A 316 45.77 -19.54 -2.61
N LEU A 317 46.97 -20.05 -2.32
CA LEU A 317 48.17 -19.77 -3.10
C LEU A 317 48.09 -20.49 -4.48
N PRO A 318 48.69 -19.94 -5.55
CA PRO A 318 48.61 -20.53 -6.89
C PRO A 318 49.19 -21.95 -7.01
N SER A 319 50.11 -22.31 -6.11
CA SER A 319 50.76 -23.62 -6.00
C SER A 319 49.96 -24.63 -5.14
N GLU A 320 48.87 -24.21 -4.52
CA GLU A 320 48.11 -24.98 -3.54
C GLU A 320 46.65 -25.15 -3.96
N ASN A 321 46.03 -26.23 -3.52
CA ASN A 321 44.63 -26.54 -3.81
C ASN A 321 43.77 -26.68 -2.54
N HIS A 322 44.18 -25.98 -1.47
CA HIS A 322 43.43 -25.87 -0.22
C HIS A 322 43.29 -24.39 0.18
N TRP A 323 42.32 -24.10 1.05
CA TRP A 323 42.10 -22.75 1.59
C TRP A 323 42.82 -22.62 2.93
N THR A 324 43.58 -21.54 3.07
CA THR A 324 44.39 -21.22 4.25
C THR A 324 43.75 -20.06 5.00
N LYS A 325 43.61 -20.21 6.32
CA LYS A 325 43.08 -19.18 7.21
C LYS A 325 44.13 -18.13 7.53
N LEU A 326 43.68 -16.89 7.76
CA LEU A 326 44.53 -15.81 8.24
C LEU A 326 45.09 -16.12 9.64
N ASN A 327 46.36 -15.76 9.86
CA ASN A 327 46.95 -15.74 11.20
C ASN A 327 46.57 -14.47 11.98
N GLU A 328 46.95 -14.37 13.26
CA GLU A 328 46.50 -13.26 14.12
C GLU A 328 47.08 -11.90 13.70
N ASP A 329 48.35 -11.85 13.27
CA ASP A 329 48.99 -10.61 12.80
C ASP A 329 48.33 -10.11 11.50
N GLU A 330 48.04 -11.03 10.58
CA GLU A 330 47.29 -10.77 9.35
C GLU A 330 45.87 -10.24 9.63
N ARG A 331 45.15 -10.87 10.57
CA ARG A 331 43.84 -10.40 11.02
C ARG A 331 43.93 -8.99 11.59
N GLN A 332 44.91 -8.72 12.46
CA GLN A 332 45.05 -7.41 13.11
C GLN A 332 45.40 -6.29 12.12
N LYS A 333 46.28 -6.57 11.14
CA LYS A 333 46.53 -5.66 10.00
C LYS A 333 45.24 -5.32 9.24
N LEU A 334 44.37 -6.30 8.99
CA LEU A 334 43.08 -6.07 8.31
C LEU A 334 42.06 -5.34 9.18
N ILE A 335 41.98 -5.62 10.49
CA ILE A 335 41.07 -4.93 11.40
C ILE A 335 41.34 -3.41 11.36
N LEU A 336 42.60 -2.99 11.43
CA LEU A 336 43.01 -1.58 11.32
C LEU A 336 42.67 -0.97 9.95
N LEU A 337 42.82 -1.73 8.86
CA LEU A 337 42.45 -1.31 7.51
C LEU A 337 40.93 -1.09 7.35
N PHE A 338 40.11 -1.97 7.94
CA PHE A 338 38.66 -1.87 7.87
C PHE A 338 38.10 -0.79 8.83
N GLU A 339 38.73 -0.54 9.97
CA GLU A 339 38.33 0.52 10.90
C GLU A 339 38.65 1.93 10.34
N SER A 340 39.77 2.08 9.64
CA SER A 340 40.16 3.36 9.02
C SER A 340 39.31 3.73 7.80
N LYS A 341 38.89 2.75 6.97
CA LYS A 341 38.25 2.98 5.66
C LYS A 341 36.77 2.60 5.59
N SER A 342 35.98 3.42 4.86
CA SER A 342 34.56 3.12 4.60
C SER A 342 34.35 1.92 3.67
N SER A 343 35.32 1.60 2.82
CA SER A 343 35.27 0.44 1.92
C SER A 343 36.70 -0.03 1.61
N VAL A 344 36.87 -1.35 1.52
CA VAL A 344 38.17 -2.01 1.31
C VAL A 344 38.05 -2.95 0.12
N SER A 345 38.90 -2.79 -0.90
CA SER A 345 38.94 -3.68 -2.06
C SER A 345 39.78 -4.93 -1.81
N PHE A 346 39.52 -6.02 -2.57
CA PHE A 346 40.35 -7.22 -2.52
C PHE A 346 41.83 -6.93 -2.87
N THR A 347 42.09 -5.94 -3.72
CA THR A 347 43.46 -5.49 -4.04
C THR A 347 44.14 -4.85 -2.83
N GLU A 348 43.42 -4.10 -2.00
CA GLU A 348 43.95 -3.54 -0.74
C GLU A 348 44.14 -4.62 0.32
N VAL A 349 43.24 -5.61 0.41
CA VAL A 349 43.44 -6.79 1.28
C VAL A 349 44.73 -7.52 0.89
N LYS A 350 44.89 -7.90 -0.39
CA LYS A 350 46.11 -8.58 -0.88
C LYS A 350 47.37 -7.75 -0.61
N LYS A 351 47.33 -6.43 -0.87
CA LYS A 351 48.46 -5.53 -0.56
C LYS A 351 48.79 -5.45 0.93
N THR A 352 47.80 -5.48 1.81
CA THR A 352 47.99 -5.34 3.27
C THR A 352 48.48 -6.64 3.92
N LEU A 353 48.20 -7.77 3.29
CA LEU A 353 48.70 -9.10 3.65
C LEU A 353 50.00 -9.46 2.92
N ASP A 354 50.60 -8.54 2.17
CA ASP A 354 51.82 -8.77 1.37
C ASP A 354 51.68 -9.92 0.33
N LEU A 355 50.44 -10.20 -0.11
CA LEU A 355 50.07 -11.28 -1.03
C LEU A 355 50.15 -10.87 -2.51
N ASN A 356 50.62 -11.80 -3.35
CA ASN A 356 50.68 -11.64 -4.80
C ASN A 356 49.28 -11.52 -5.45
N ARG A 357 49.21 -10.82 -6.60
CA ARG A 357 47.94 -10.54 -7.31
C ARG A 357 47.19 -11.80 -7.78
N ASN A 358 47.90 -12.90 -7.99
CA ASN A 358 47.36 -14.20 -8.45
C ASN A 358 46.83 -15.09 -7.32
N VAL A 359 47.04 -14.73 -6.04
CA VAL A 359 46.43 -15.40 -4.89
C VAL A 359 44.92 -15.21 -4.94
N LYS A 360 44.15 -16.29 -4.73
CA LYS A 360 42.69 -16.24 -4.65
C LYS A 360 42.22 -15.96 -3.23
N ILE A 361 41.05 -15.32 -3.09
CA ILE A 361 40.35 -15.12 -1.82
C ILE A 361 38.95 -15.71 -1.93
N ASN A 362 38.52 -16.50 -0.94
CA ASN A 362 37.25 -17.24 -0.98
C ASN A 362 36.03 -16.31 -1.18
N LEU A 363 36.01 -15.14 -0.54
CA LEU A 363 34.94 -14.13 -0.67
C LEU A 363 35.00 -13.32 -2.00
N GLU A 364 36.08 -13.43 -2.78
CA GLU A 364 36.22 -12.78 -4.11
C GLU A 364 35.40 -13.53 -5.18
N GLU A 365 35.33 -14.86 -5.09
CA GLU A 365 34.62 -15.72 -6.05
C GLU A 365 33.08 -15.49 -6.03
N GLY A 366 32.54 -14.96 -4.92
CA GLY A 366 31.13 -14.53 -4.81
C GLY A 366 30.74 -13.34 -5.68
N GLY A 367 31.69 -12.70 -6.38
CA GLY A 367 31.43 -11.62 -7.34
C GLY A 367 31.21 -10.23 -6.73
N ASN A 368 31.42 -10.09 -5.41
CA ASN A 368 31.59 -8.81 -4.74
C ASN A 368 32.91 -8.15 -5.19
N LYS A 369 32.98 -6.81 -5.20
CA LYS A 369 34.21 -6.08 -5.57
C LYS A 369 34.98 -5.49 -4.39
N LYS A 370 34.27 -5.19 -3.29
CA LYS A 370 34.78 -4.50 -2.11
C LYS A 370 33.98 -4.91 -0.88
N PHE A 371 34.62 -4.89 0.27
CA PHE A 371 34.00 -4.96 1.58
C PHE A 371 33.57 -3.58 2.08
N LYS A 372 32.79 -3.57 3.17
CA LYS A 372 32.43 -2.37 3.92
C LYS A 372 33.13 -2.36 5.29
N GLY A 373 34.12 -1.49 5.43
CA GLY A 373 34.72 -1.19 6.74
C GLY A 373 33.82 -0.29 7.59
N ASN A 374 34.40 0.57 8.43
CA ASN A 374 33.64 1.48 9.30
C ASN A 374 33.19 2.74 8.56
N VAL A 375 32.08 2.60 7.82
CA VAL A 375 31.44 3.69 7.06
C VAL A 375 31.07 4.87 7.96
N THR A 376 30.76 4.63 9.24
CA THR A 376 30.30 5.67 10.17
C THR A 376 31.47 6.49 10.70
N ALA A 377 32.52 5.85 11.21
CA ALA A 377 33.73 6.54 11.65
C ALA A 377 34.36 7.33 10.48
N SER A 378 34.51 6.73 9.29
CA SER A 378 35.03 7.43 8.11
C SER A 378 34.15 8.60 7.63
N ALA A 379 32.86 8.65 7.98
CA ALA A 379 32.00 9.79 7.66
C ALA A 379 32.17 10.93 8.68
N ILE A 380 32.33 10.60 9.96
CA ILE A 380 32.55 11.58 11.03
C ILE A 380 33.97 12.17 10.94
N ARG A 381 34.99 11.35 10.69
CA ARG A 381 36.40 11.76 10.52
C ARG A 381 36.62 12.80 9.42
N LYS A 382 35.72 12.90 8.44
CA LYS A 382 35.73 13.96 7.42
C LYS A 382 35.27 15.33 7.90
N VAL A 383 34.52 15.38 9.01
CA VAL A 383 33.94 16.59 9.60
C VAL A 383 34.65 16.95 10.92
N ILE A 384 35.15 15.95 11.65
CA ILE A 384 36.02 16.10 12.81
C ILE A 384 37.36 15.41 12.49
N PRO A 385 38.39 16.13 12.04
CA PRO A 385 39.71 15.54 11.79
C PRO A 385 40.32 14.87 13.04
N GLU A 386 40.02 15.43 14.22
CA GLU A 386 40.44 14.93 15.54
C GLU A 386 39.62 13.72 16.04
N TRP A 387 38.81 13.08 15.19
CA TRP A 387 37.95 11.95 15.58
C TRP A 387 38.70 10.80 16.28
N ASP A 388 39.96 10.56 15.88
CA ASP A 388 40.79 9.49 16.42
C ASP A 388 41.45 9.86 17.77
N ASN A 389 41.30 11.10 18.26
CA ASN A 389 41.72 11.52 19.60
C ASN A 389 40.70 11.12 20.68
N PHE A 390 39.45 10.82 20.32
CA PHE A 390 38.42 10.37 21.25
C PHE A 390 38.64 8.91 21.64
N ASP A 391 38.49 8.58 22.94
CA ASP A 391 38.55 7.19 23.39
C ASP A 391 37.33 6.38 22.87
N SER A 392 37.42 5.04 22.87
CA SER A 392 36.35 4.21 22.33
C SER A 392 34.99 4.41 23.04
N PRO A 393 34.90 4.52 24.38
CA PRO A 393 33.68 4.93 25.07
C PRO A 393 33.08 6.26 24.60
N GLN A 394 33.92 7.29 24.40
CA GLN A 394 33.52 8.60 23.89
C GLN A 394 33.00 8.49 22.45
N GLN A 395 33.71 7.80 21.56
CA GLN A 395 33.28 7.57 20.17
C GLN A 395 31.91 6.86 20.12
N LEU A 396 31.69 5.85 20.96
CA LEU A 396 30.41 5.15 21.10
C LEU A 396 29.30 6.09 21.59
N SER A 397 29.57 6.91 22.61
CA SER A 397 28.60 7.86 23.15
C SER A 397 28.27 8.99 22.16
N PHE A 398 29.25 9.44 21.38
CA PHE A 398 29.08 10.46 20.35
C PHE A 398 28.14 9.96 19.25
N VAL A 399 28.40 8.75 18.73
CA VAL A 399 27.54 8.14 17.69
C VAL A 399 26.14 7.84 18.21
N GLU A 400 25.98 7.48 19.49
CA GLU A 400 24.63 7.32 20.06
C GLU A 400 23.88 8.64 20.23
N ASP A 401 24.54 9.75 20.63
CA ASP A 401 23.91 11.08 20.63
C ASP A 401 23.45 11.44 19.20
N MET A 402 24.31 11.24 18.20
CA MET A 402 24.04 11.51 16.78
C MET A 402 22.88 10.68 16.19
N LEU A 403 22.70 9.43 16.65
CA LEU A 403 21.64 8.53 16.16
C LEU A 403 20.33 8.64 16.96
N SER A 404 20.40 8.90 18.26
CA SER A 404 19.25 8.92 19.16
C SER A 404 18.52 10.26 19.17
N ILE A 405 19.23 11.39 19.08
CA ILE A 405 18.65 12.74 19.19
C ILE A 405 17.99 13.14 17.88
N GLN A 406 16.68 12.89 17.79
CA GLN A 406 15.88 13.09 16.57
C GLN A 406 15.61 14.57 16.20
N LYS A 407 15.74 15.51 17.13
CA LYS A 407 15.58 16.95 16.89
C LYS A 407 16.94 17.54 16.56
N LYS A 408 17.10 18.13 15.38
CA LYS A 408 18.39 18.70 14.96
C LYS A 408 18.73 19.94 15.80
N SER A 409 17.75 20.73 16.23
CA SER A 409 17.97 21.85 17.18
C SER A 409 18.55 21.40 18.53
N THR A 410 18.11 20.24 19.02
CA THR A 410 18.56 19.65 20.28
C THR A 410 19.93 18.97 20.11
N LEU A 411 20.17 18.34 18.95
CA LEU A 411 21.46 17.78 18.60
C LEU A 411 22.54 18.87 18.48
N LYS A 412 22.27 19.97 17.76
CA LYS A 412 23.20 21.12 17.66
C LYS A 412 23.60 21.63 19.05
N LYS A 413 22.63 21.87 19.95
CA LYS A 413 22.90 22.28 21.34
C LYS A 413 23.69 21.24 22.15
N ARG A 414 23.50 19.94 21.88
CA ARG A 414 24.28 18.86 22.51
C ARG A 414 25.73 18.85 21.99
N LEU A 415 25.92 19.02 20.69
CA LEU A 415 27.25 19.06 20.05
C LEU A 415 28.06 20.28 20.49
N THR A 416 27.45 21.47 20.56
CA THR A 416 28.17 22.67 21.01
C THR A 416 28.37 22.70 22.53
N GLY A 417 27.40 22.23 23.33
CA GLY A 417 27.44 22.38 24.79
C GLY A 417 28.03 21.21 25.60
N HIS A 418 28.04 19.98 25.08
CA HIS A 418 28.64 18.82 25.75
C HIS A 418 29.91 18.34 25.06
N TRP A 419 29.92 18.37 23.72
CA TRP A 419 31.07 17.97 22.92
C TRP A 419 31.99 19.14 22.55
N ASN A 420 31.68 20.36 23.01
CA ASN A 420 32.44 21.60 22.83
C ASN A 420 32.84 21.90 21.37
N LEU A 421 32.05 21.43 20.40
CA LEU A 421 32.30 21.67 18.99
C LEU A 421 31.85 23.08 18.60
N ASN A 422 32.56 23.69 17.65
CA ASN A 422 32.14 24.98 17.09
C ASN A 422 30.77 24.86 16.38
N PRO A 423 30.02 25.98 16.21
CA PRO A 423 28.67 25.94 15.61
C PRO A 423 28.63 25.41 14.18
N GLU A 424 29.64 25.70 13.35
CA GLU A 424 29.72 25.30 11.94
C GLU A 424 29.89 23.79 11.80
N THR A 425 30.89 23.20 12.47
CA THR A 425 31.09 21.75 12.58
C THR A 425 29.85 21.07 13.15
N ALA A 426 29.22 21.65 14.17
CA ALA A 426 27.96 21.11 14.73
C ALA A 426 26.80 21.12 13.71
N VAL A 427 26.73 22.12 12.84
CA VAL A 427 25.77 22.19 11.72
C VAL A 427 26.11 21.17 10.63
N GLN A 428 27.38 21.04 10.22
CA GLN A 428 27.83 20.03 9.26
C GLN A 428 27.53 18.60 9.74
N LEU A 429 27.81 18.30 11.01
CA LEU A 429 27.41 17.04 11.67
C LEU A 429 25.90 16.85 11.65
N CYS A 430 25.11 17.90 11.94
CA CYS A 430 23.65 17.84 11.84
C CYS A 430 23.16 17.56 10.41
N MET A 431 23.95 17.85 9.36
CA MET A 431 23.64 17.53 7.97
C MET A 431 24.08 16.11 7.54
N LEU A 432 24.97 15.43 8.28
CA LEU A 432 25.39 14.06 7.95
C LEU A 432 24.21 13.07 7.90
N GLU A 433 24.20 12.25 6.85
CA GLU A 433 23.34 11.08 6.72
C GLU A 433 24.15 9.81 6.98
N PHE A 434 23.69 8.95 7.90
CA PHE A 434 24.30 7.64 8.19
C PHE A 434 23.60 6.48 7.48
N GLU A 435 24.29 5.33 7.40
CA GLU A 435 23.83 4.14 6.66
C GLU A 435 22.42 3.68 7.12
N PRO A 436 21.39 3.74 6.25
CA PRO A 436 20.01 3.56 6.68
C PRO A 436 19.64 2.07 6.76
N GLY A 437 19.42 1.55 7.97
CA GLY A 437 18.93 0.20 8.17
C GLY A 437 19.03 -0.30 9.60
N HIS A 438 18.63 -1.55 9.83
CA HIS A 438 18.80 -2.24 11.10
C HIS A 438 19.33 -3.65 10.86
N GLY A 439 20.25 -4.11 11.71
CA GLY A 439 20.81 -5.46 11.66
C GLY A 439 19.79 -6.55 12.04
N ASN A 440 20.17 -7.83 12.00
CA ASN A 440 19.31 -8.90 12.50
C ASN A 440 19.39 -9.08 14.04
N LEU A 441 20.44 -8.57 14.67
CA LEU A 441 20.72 -8.69 16.09
C LEU A 441 20.45 -7.40 16.87
N SER A 442 20.37 -7.50 18.20
CA SER A 442 20.29 -6.36 19.12
C SER A 442 21.69 -5.96 19.59
N LEU A 443 21.83 -4.73 20.11
CA LEU A 443 23.08 -4.26 20.73
C LEU A 443 23.56 -5.22 21.83
N LYS A 444 22.67 -5.69 22.72
CA LYS A 444 23.03 -6.66 23.76
C LYS A 444 23.60 -7.95 23.19
N ALA A 445 23.01 -8.47 22.12
CA ALA A 445 23.51 -9.70 21.48
C ALA A 445 24.86 -9.47 20.79
N ILE A 446 25.05 -8.32 20.13
CA ILE A 446 26.32 -7.97 19.49
C ILE A 446 27.44 -7.77 20.52
N ASN A 447 27.20 -7.02 21.60
CA ASN A 447 28.22 -6.79 22.62
C ASN A 447 28.62 -8.09 23.36
N LYS A 448 27.76 -9.11 23.36
CA LYS A 448 28.11 -10.47 23.79
C LYS A 448 28.95 -11.25 22.77
N LEU A 449 28.79 -10.99 21.47
CA LEU A 449 29.48 -11.71 20.40
C LEU A 449 30.84 -11.11 20.04
N LEU A 450 30.98 -9.78 20.14
CA LEU A 450 32.20 -9.04 19.77
C LEU A 450 33.49 -9.63 20.42
N PRO A 451 33.55 -9.92 21.74
CA PRO A 451 34.78 -10.46 22.36
C PRO A 451 35.19 -11.86 21.89
N TYR A 452 34.31 -12.58 21.19
CA TYR A 452 34.61 -13.88 20.57
C TYR A 452 35.04 -13.70 19.11
N LEU A 453 34.40 -12.77 18.39
CA LEU A 453 34.79 -12.39 17.02
C LEU A 453 36.14 -11.68 16.97
N GLU A 454 36.47 -10.84 17.96
CA GLU A 454 37.78 -10.20 18.09
C GLU A 454 38.90 -11.25 18.17
N ARG A 455 38.69 -12.33 18.93
CA ARG A 455 39.56 -13.51 19.04
C ARG A 455 39.55 -14.46 17.83
N GLY A 456 39.02 -14.03 16.68
CA GLY A 456 39.07 -14.80 15.44
C GLY A 456 38.01 -15.89 15.26
N MET A 457 37.12 -16.11 16.22
CA MET A 457 36.07 -17.12 16.10
C MET A 457 35.09 -16.79 14.97
N LEU A 458 34.55 -17.82 14.33
CA LEU A 458 33.46 -17.68 13.36
C LEU A 458 32.14 -17.36 14.06
N PHE A 459 31.18 -16.79 13.33
CA PHE A 459 29.89 -16.37 13.91
C PHE A 459 29.10 -17.51 14.58
N ASN A 460 29.19 -18.73 14.05
CA ASN A 460 28.60 -19.94 14.63
C ASN A 460 29.24 -20.32 15.97
N GLU A 461 30.58 -20.25 16.06
CA GLU A 461 31.36 -20.57 17.26
C GLU A 461 31.10 -19.50 18.33
N ALA A 462 31.30 -18.22 17.99
CA ALA A 462 31.02 -17.08 18.85
C ALA A 462 29.59 -17.09 19.40
N ARG A 463 28.60 -17.57 18.61
CA ARG A 463 27.21 -17.71 19.06
C ARG A 463 27.04 -18.81 20.12
N VAL A 464 27.69 -19.96 19.97
CA VAL A 464 27.63 -21.04 20.96
C VAL A 464 28.28 -20.56 22.26
N GLU A 465 29.49 -20.02 22.16
CA GLU A 465 30.28 -19.51 23.28
C GLU A 465 29.62 -18.34 24.04
N ALA A 466 28.91 -17.44 23.34
CA ALA A 466 28.12 -16.37 23.96
C ALA A 466 26.84 -16.86 24.69
N GLY A 467 26.61 -18.17 24.71
CA GLY A 467 25.47 -18.82 25.37
C GLY A 467 24.16 -18.76 24.58
N TYR A 468 24.20 -18.62 23.25
CA TYR A 468 23.00 -18.55 22.41
C TYR A 468 22.63 -19.86 21.71
N GLY A 469 23.56 -20.84 21.65
CA GLY A 469 23.32 -22.22 21.23
C GLY A 469 22.63 -22.41 19.86
N TYR A 470 22.21 -23.65 19.58
CA TYR A 470 21.34 -24.01 18.45
C TYR A 470 20.05 -24.72 18.89
N GLU A 471 19.81 -24.81 20.20
CA GLU A 471 18.72 -25.60 20.75
C GLU A 471 17.35 -25.14 20.26
N THR A 472 16.51 -26.11 19.94
CA THR A 472 15.11 -25.86 19.58
C THR A 472 14.33 -25.86 20.89
N GLU A 473 13.73 -24.73 21.28
CA GLU A 473 12.84 -24.67 22.44
C GLU A 473 11.80 -25.79 22.35
N GLN A 474 11.86 -26.76 23.28
CA GLN A 474 10.86 -27.82 23.37
C GLN A 474 9.52 -27.17 23.73
N THR A 475 8.69 -27.01 22.71
CA THR A 475 7.38 -26.37 22.88
C THR A 475 6.45 -27.37 23.53
N GLU A 476 5.97 -27.07 24.75
CA GLU A 476 4.94 -27.86 25.41
C GLU A 476 3.75 -28.09 24.47
N ALA A 477 3.38 -29.36 24.29
CA ALA A 477 2.30 -29.76 23.41
C ALA A 477 0.95 -29.33 23.99
N LYS A 478 0.19 -28.53 23.24
CA LYS A 478 -1.13 -28.02 23.64
C LYS A 478 -2.24 -28.87 23.04
N GLU A 479 -3.35 -28.95 23.75
CA GLU A 479 -4.55 -29.65 23.29
C GLU A 479 -5.31 -28.91 22.19
N ARG A 480 -5.18 -27.58 22.11
CA ARG A 480 -5.83 -26.74 21.09
C ARG A 480 -4.93 -25.57 20.68
N LEU A 481 -5.11 -25.09 19.46
CA LEU A 481 -4.38 -23.93 18.96
C LEU A 481 -4.82 -22.63 19.66
N GLY A 482 -3.83 -21.94 20.24
CA GLY A 482 -3.95 -20.64 20.90
C GLY A 482 -4.20 -19.49 19.91
N MET A 483 -3.80 -18.26 20.25
CA MET A 483 -3.86 -17.17 19.27
C MET A 483 -2.72 -17.33 18.24
N PRO A 484 -2.98 -17.18 16.92
CA PRO A 484 -1.90 -17.21 15.94
C PRO A 484 -0.97 -16.00 16.08
N PRO A 485 0.30 -16.11 15.64
CA PRO A 485 1.23 -14.99 15.63
C PRO A 485 0.73 -13.86 14.71
N GLU A 486 0.80 -12.61 15.16
CA GLU A 486 0.50 -11.46 14.31
C GLU A 486 1.64 -11.19 13.32
N THR A 487 1.32 -11.23 12.02
CA THR A 487 2.23 -10.78 10.95
C THR A 487 1.86 -9.37 10.47
N SER A 488 2.75 -8.75 9.70
CA SER A 488 2.46 -7.48 9.01
C SER A 488 1.46 -7.64 7.85
N ASN A 489 1.19 -8.88 7.40
CA ASN A 489 0.35 -9.17 6.25
C ASN A 489 -1.09 -9.54 6.69
N PRO A 490 -2.12 -8.73 6.35
CA PRO A 490 -3.50 -8.99 6.77
C PRO A 490 -4.13 -10.23 6.11
N ILE A 491 -3.63 -10.67 4.94
CA ILE A 491 -4.11 -11.87 4.25
C ILE A 491 -3.68 -13.11 5.05
N VAL A 492 -2.39 -13.20 5.36
CA VAL A 492 -1.83 -14.30 6.17
C VAL A 492 -2.45 -14.33 7.58
N ASN A 493 -2.62 -13.19 8.25
CA ASN A 493 -3.30 -13.17 9.56
C ASN A 493 -4.74 -13.70 9.47
N LYS A 494 -5.49 -13.32 8.43
CA LYS A 494 -6.86 -13.82 8.21
C LYS A 494 -6.86 -15.33 7.96
N GLY A 495 -5.94 -15.83 7.14
CA GLY A 495 -5.76 -17.26 6.90
C GLY A 495 -5.44 -18.04 8.17
N LEU A 496 -4.44 -17.61 8.95
CA LEU A 496 -4.06 -18.25 10.22
C LEU A 496 -5.20 -18.25 11.27
N HIS A 497 -6.03 -17.20 11.32
CA HIS A 497 -7.22 -17.18 12.18
C HIS A 497 -8.30 -18.17 11.74
N GLU A 498 -8.53 -18.37 10.44
CA GLU A 498 -9.46 -19.40 9.97
C GLU A 498 -8.86 -20.81 10.09
N LEU A 499 -7.55 -20.98 9.89
CA LEU A 499 -6.82 -22.23 10.15
C LEU A 499 -6.98 -22.67 11.61
N ARG A 500 -6.79 -21.75 12.57
CA ARG A 500 -7.05 -22.00 14.00
C ARG A 500 -8.48 -22.52 14.22
N ARG A 501 -9.47 -21.85 13.62
CA ARG A 501 -10.90 -22.19 13.78
C ARG A 501 -11.24 -23.54 13.17
N LEU A 502 -10.64 -23.84 12.02
CA LEU A 502 -10.78 -25.11 11.32
C LEU A 502 -10.17 -26.25 12.14
N VAL A 503 -8.88 -26.17 12.45
CA VAL A 503 -8.17 -27.25 13.17
C VAL A 503 -8.75 -27.46 14.56
N ASN A 504 -9.11 -26.41 15.31
CA ASN A 504 -9.78 -26.60 16.60
C ASN A 504 -11.19 -27.20 16.47
N ALA A 505 -11.88 -27.03 15.33
CA ALA A 505 -13.15 -27.72 15.06
C ALA A 505 -12.92 -29.19 14.69
N ILE A 506 -11.89 -29.51 13.89
CA ILE A 506 -11.46 -30.90 13.61
C ILE A 506 -11.10 -31.62 14.92
N ILE A 507 -10.30 -31.00 15.79
CA ILE A 507 -9.93 -31.55 17.11
C ILE A 507 -11.16 -31.78 17.98
N SER A 508 -12.16 -30.89 17.93
CA SER A 508 -13.38 -31.02 18.73
C SER A 508 -14.35 -32.10 18.23
N GLU A 509 -14.25 -32.50 16.96
CA GLU A 509 -15.15 -33.47 16.30
C GLU A 509 -14.51 -34.86 16.22
N TYR A 510 -13.23 -34.92 15.85
CA TYR A 510 -12.50 -36.15 15.52
C TYR A 510 -11.33 -36.45 16.47
N GLY A 511 -11.07 -35.58 17.45
CA GLY A 511 -9.87 -35.64 18.28
C GLY A 511 -8.61 -35.13 17.59
N LYS A 512 -7.50 -35.16 18.32
CA LYS A 512 -6.19 -34.65 17.89
C LYS A 512 -5.62 -35.50 16.73
N PRO A 513 -5.11 -34.90 15.64
CA PRO A 513 -4.41 -35.64 14.59
C PRO A 513 -2.99 -36.00 15.04
N ASP A 514 -2.51 -37.18 14.67
CA ASP A 514 -1.13 -37.63 14.93
C ASP A 514 -0.12 -36.97 13.99
N VAL A 515 -0.52 -36.77 12.73
CA VAL A 515 0.30 -36.21 11.65
C VAL A 515 -0.48 -35.10 10.95
N ILE A 516 0.16 -33.98 10.66
CA ILE A 516 -0.40 -32.90 9.85
C ILE A 516 0.48 -32.66 8.62
N ARG A 517 -0.11 -32.71 7.43
CA ARG A 517 0.56 -32.51 6.14
C ARG A 517 0.11 -31.21 5.51
N ILE A 518 1.06 -30.39 5.09
CA ILE A 518 0.80 -29.06 4.51
C ILE A 518 1.47 -28.95 3.14
N GLU A 519 0.77 -28.41 2.14
CA GLU A 519 1.42 -28.04 0.89
C GLU A 519 2.36 -26.84 1.07
N MET A 520 3.62 -27.05 0.72
CA MET A 520 4.59 -25.98 0.52
C MET A 520 4.62 -25.60 -0.96
N ALA A 521 4.14 -24.39 -1.27
CA ALA A 521 4.21 -23.78 -2.59
C ALA A 521 5.64 -23.32 -2.98
N ARG A 522 6.67 -24.08 -2.56
CA ARG A 522 8.04 -23.95 -3.08
C ARG A 522 8.12 -24.65 -4.43
N ASP A 523 8.84 -24.03 -5.37
CA ASP A 523 9.40 -24.78 -6.49
C ASP A 523 10.30 -25.93 -5.95
N LEU A 524 10.51 -26.95 -6.77
CA LEU A 524 11.43 -28.06 -6.50
C LEU A 524 12.80 -27.59 -5.98
N GLU A 525 13.51 -28.48 -5.29
CA GLU A 525 14.92 -28.28 -4.98
C GLU A 525 15.66 -27.82 -6.22
N MET A 526 16.49 -26.80 -6.06
CA MET A 526 17.13 -26.12 -7.17
C MET A 526 18.16 -27.09 -7.77
N ASN A 527 17.77 -27.82 -8.81
CA ASN A 527 18.70 -28.52 -9.70
C ASN A 527 19.86 -27.56 -10.00
N THR A 528 21.10 -28.06 -9.93
CA THR A 528 22.35 -27.28 -10.01
C THR A 528 22.34 -26.27 -11.16
N LYS A 529 21.71 -26.59 -12.30
CA LYS A 529 21.52 -25.68 -13.44
C LYS A 529 20.62 -24.47 -13.12
N ARG A 530 19.51 -24.67 -12.41
CA ARG A 530 18.57 -23.61 -11.98
C ARG A 530 19.10 -22.85 -10.76
N TYR A 531 19.92 -23.49 -9.92
CA TYR A 531 20.70 -22.80 -8.88
C TYR A 531 21.66 -21.78 -9.50
N LYS A 532 22.57 -22.24 -10.38
CA LYS A 532 23.53 -21.38 -11.09
C LYS A 532 22.85 -20.25 -11.87
N ALA A 533 21.69 -20.51 -12.48
CA ALA A 533 20.91 -19.47 -13.17
C ALA A 533 20.37 -18.38 -12.20
N ASN A 534 19.83 -18.76 -11.05
CA ASN A 534 19.34 -17.83 -10.03
C ASN A 534 20.48 -17.06 -9.35
N GLU A 535 21.62 -17.70 -9.12
CA GLU A 535 22.85 -17.09 -8.62
C GLU A 535 23.39 -16.05 -9.61
N THR A 536 23.55 -16.43 -10.88
CA THR A 536 23.93 -15.51 -11.97
C THR A 536 22.99 -14.31 -12.06
N GLN A 537 21.67 -14.53 -11.91
CA GLN A 537 20.67 -13.46 -11.91
C GLN A 537 20.78 -12.55 -10.67
N GLN A 538 21.07 -13.10 -9.49
CA GLN A 538 21.32 -12.32 -8.28
C GLN A 538 22.57 -11.46 -8.41
N THR A 539 23.69 -12.03 -8.85
CA THR A 539 24.96 -11.30 -9.09
C THR A 539 24.78 -10.19 -10.13
N ALA A 540 24.02 -10.43 -11.21
CA ALA A 540 23.68 -9.40 -12.18
C ALA A 540 22.80 -8.28 -11.59
N ASN A 541 21.84 -8.62 -10.72
CA ASN A 541 21.00 -7.65 -10.01
C ASN A 541 21.79 -6.79 -9.02
N THR A 542 22.73 -7.40 -8.28
CA THR A 542 23.62 -6.68 -7.35
C THR A 542 24.48 -5.69 -8.11
N LYS A 543 25.19 -6.12 -9.16
CA LYS A 543 26.01 -5.25 -10.03
C LYS A 543 25.21 -4.11 -10.67
N ALA A 544 23.92 -4.34 -10.99
CA ALA A 544 23.03 -3.28 -11.49
C ALA A 544 22.62 -2.27 -10.40
N ASN A 545 22.44 -2.72 -9.15
CA ASN A 545 22.13 -1.86 -8.00
C ASN A 545 23.35 -1.07 -7.51
N GLU A 546 24.55 -1.63 -7.61
CA GLU A 546 25.82 -0.95 -7.34
C GLU A 546 26.02 0.21 -8.30
N LYS A 547 26.00 -0.04 -9.62
CA LYS A 547 26.07 1.02 -10.66
C LYS A 547 25.02 2.11 -10.47
N ALA A 548 23.80 1.73 -10.10
CA ALA A 548 22.73 2.67 -9.80
C ALA A 548 23.00 3.53 -8.55
N THR A 549 23.78 3.00 -7.60
CA THR A 549 24.19 3.72 -6.38
C THR A 549 25.35 4.67 -6.68
N GLU A 550 26.37 4.19 -7.39
CA GLU A 550 27.51 4.97 -7.87
C GLU A 550 27.03 6.18 -8.69
N ALA A 551 26.20 5.95 -9.70
CA ALA A 551 25.66 7.02 -10.56
C ALA A 551 24.77 8.03 -9.81
N PHE A 552 24.05 7.60 -8.78
CA PHE A 552 23.23 8.50 -7.95
C PHE A 552 24.11 9.39 -7.05
N GLN A 553 25.15 8.81 -6.45
CA GLN A 553 26.10 9.54 -5.59
C GLN A 553 26.99 10.48 -6.41
N GLU A 554 27.45 10.06 -7.59
CA GLU A 554 28.21 10.89 -8.52
C GLU A 554 27.43 12.13 -8.92
N ILE A 555 26.15 11.97 -9.31
CA ILE A 555 25.29 13.09 -9.67
C ILE A 555 24.91 13.95 -8.45
N GLY A 556 24.71 13.36 -7.27
CA GLY A 556 24.51 14.12 -6.04
C GLY A 556 25.70 15.00 -5.68
N SER A 557 26.92 14.51 -5.91
CA SER A 557 28.16 15.25 -5.64
C SER A 557 28.46 16.31 -6.72
N LYS A 558 28.25 15.97 -7.99
CA LYS A 558 28.43 16.93 -9.12
C LYS A 558 27.33 17.98 -9.21
N ASN A 559 26.19 17.76 -8.55
CA ASN A 559 25.06 18.69 -8.55
C ASN A 559 24.43 18.84 -7.14
N PRO A 560 25.10 19.53 -6.19
CA PRO A 560 24.56 19.80 -4.86
C PRO A 560 23.18 20.49 -4.88
N GLN A 561 22.92 21.32 -5.89
CA GLN A 561 21.66 22.02 -6.13
C GLN A 561 20.45 21.09 -6.29
N LEU A 562 20.66 19.80 -6.63
CA LEU A 562 19.59 18.79 -6.60
C LEU A 562 19.17 18.45 -5.16
N GLY A 563 20.13 18.31 -4.25
CA GLY A 563 19.90 17.88 -2.87
C GLY A 563 19.46 16.43 -2.77
N LEU A 564 20.10 15.58 -3.58
CA LEU A 564 19.99 14.14 -3.43
C LEU A 564 20.53 13.73 -2.06
N ARG A 565 19.94 12.67 -1.51
CA ARG A 565 20.43 12.04 -0.28
C ARG A 565 21.79 11.39 -0.54
N HIS A 566 22.58 11.15 0.49
CA HIS A 566 23.80 10.38 0.33
C HIS A 566 23.51 8.91 -0.02
N TYR A 567 22.38 8.38 0.48
CA TYR A 567 21.96 7.00 0.21
C TYR A 567 20.70 6.93 -0.69
N PRO A 568 20.78 6.31 -1.89
CA PRO A 568 19.62 6.15 -2.77
C PRO A 568 18.59 5.18 -2.20
N SER A 569 17.32 5.56 -2.33
CA SER A 569 16.20 4.67 -2.02
C SER A 569 16.09 3.52 -3.02
N HIS A 570 15.23 2.55 -2.72
CA HIS A 570 14.86 1.51 -3.69
C HIS A 570 14.29 2.11 -4.98
N THR A 571 13.50 3.19 -4.88
CA THR A 571 12.88 3.85 -6.03
C THR A 571 13.91 4.49 -6.94
N ASP A 572 14.96 5.11 -6.38
CA ASP A 572 16.00 5.79 -7.17
C ASP A 572 16.86 4.78 -7.93
N LYS A 573 17.26 3.69 -7.25
CA LYS A 573 17.91 2.53 -7.89
C LYS A 573 17.04 1.91 -8.99
N LEU A 574 15.73 1.84 -8.76
CA LEU A 574 14.78 1.33 -9.75
C LEU A 574 14.65 2.27 -10.97
N LYS A 575 14.59 3.60 -10.76
CA LYS A 575 14.59 4.59 -11.85
C LYS A 575 15.80 4.41 -12.77
N TYR A 576 17.01 4.34 -12.20
CA TYR A 576 18.24 4.14 -12.97
C TYR A 576 18.23 2.86 -13.80
N ARG A 577 17.79 1.75 -13.21
CA ARG A 577 17.70 0.46 -13.91
C ARG A 577 16.69 0.49 -15.06
N LEU A 578 15.52 1.10 -14.83
CA LEU A 578 14.49 1.27 -15.86
C LEU A 578 14.95 2.21 -16.98
N TRP A 579 15.70 3.27 -16.64
CA TRP A 579 16.27 4.20 -17.61
C TRP A 579 17.30 3.53 -18.52
N LEU A 580 18.18 2.66 -17.98
CA LEU A 580 19.09 1.86 -18.80
C LEU A 580 18.37 0.84 -19.69
N ASP A 581 17.37 0.13 -19.15
CA ASP A 581 16.50 -0.79 -19.91
C ASP A 581 15.83 -0.13 -21.13
N GLN A 582 15.57 1.19 -21.04
CA GLN A 582 14.84 1.99 -22.00
C GLN A 582 15.76 2.84 -22.90
N GLU A 583 17.03 2.48 -23.04
CA GLU A 583 18.02 3.21 -23.85
C GLU A 583 18.10 4.71 -23.48
N LYS A 584 17.92 5.02 -22.20
CA LYS A 584 17.93 6.37 -21.62
C LYS A 584 16.78 7.27 -22.10
N ARG A 585 15.64 6.70 -22.52
CA ARG A 585 14.49 7.43 -23.08
C ARG A 585 13.18 7.25 -22.31
N CYS A 586 12.30 8.24 -22.44
CA CYS A 586 10.92 8.20 -21.95
C CYS A 586 10.11 7.14 -22.70
N ALA A 587 9.44 6.24 -21.96
CA ALA A 587 8.65 5.15 -22.56
C ALA A 587 7.42 5.58 -23.39
N TYR A 588 6.97 6.84 -23.27
CA TYR A 588 5.75 7.34 -23.94
C TYR A 588 5.95 8.52 -24.90
N SER A 589 7.05 9.27 -24.77
CA SER A 589 7.40 10.35 -25.72
C SER A 589 8.68 10.07 -26.52
N ASN A 590 9.38 8.97 -26.23
CA ASN A 590 10.68 8.59 -26.83
C ASN A 590 11.82 9.64 -26.68
N GLN A 591 11.56 10.73 -25.95
CA GLN A 591 12.52 11.79 -25.67
C GLN A 591 13.66 11.28 -24.78
N CYS A 592 14.87 11.76 -25.05
CA CYS A 592 16.05 11.46 -24.23
C CYS A 592 15.88 12.02 -22.82
N ILE A 593 16.17 11.19 -21.82
CA ILE A 593 16.26 11.58 -20.41
C ILE A 593 17.75 11.60 -20.07
N ASN A 594 18.30 12.75 -19.70
CA ASN A 594 19.67 12.80 -19.16
C ASN A 594 19.67 12.27 -17.71
N LEU A 595 20.85 11.90 -17.19
CA LEU A 595 20.97 11.24 -15.89
C LEU A 595 20.54 12.14 -14.71
N THR A 596 20.57 13.46 -14.88
CA THR A 596 20.28 14.43 -13.83
C THR A 596 18.79 14.73 -13.74
N SER A 597 18.11 14.80 -14.88
CA SER A 597 16.65 14.77 -15.03
C SER A 597 16.01 13.44 -14.62
N LEU A 598 16.77 12.44 -14.15
CA LEU A 598 16.27 11.14 -13.75
C LEU A 598 16.01 10.98 -12.25
N PHE A 599 16.55 11.83 -11.36
CA PHE A 599 16.57 11.53 -9.91
C PHE A 599 15.68 12.32 -8.91
N THR A 600 14.56 13.00 -9.22
CA THR A 600 13.92 13.88 -8.20
C THR A 600 12.42 14.31 -8.27
N GLY A 601 11.60 14.15 -9.35
CA GLY A 601 10.21 14.68 -9.44
C GLY A 601 9.51 15.06 -10.79
N GLU A 602 10.10 14.89 -11.99
CA GLU A 602 9.50 15.00 -13.35
C GLU A 602 9.54 13.71 -14.19
N VAL A 603 10.59 12.90 -14.13
CA VAL A 603 10.59 11.53 -14.68
C VAL A 603 10.03 10.62 -13.61
N GLU A 604 8.76 10.26 -13.73
CA GLU A 604 8.08 9.36 -12.79
C GLU A 604 8.30 7.88 -13.18
N ILE A 605 8.12 6.99 -12.20
CA ILE A 605 7.91 5.57 -12.50
C ILE A 605 6.41 5.36 -12.66
N ASP A 606 6.00 4.86 -13.81
CA ASP A 606 4.62 4.47 -14.09
C ASP A 606 4.48 2.94 -14.20
N HIS A 607 3.27 2.46 -13.90
CA HIS A 607 2.83 1.09 -14.15
C HIS A 607 2.18 1.02 -15.53
N ILE A 608 2.81 0.31 -16.48
CA ILE A 608 2.35 0.14 -17.87
C ILE A 608 0.87 -0.27 -17.87
N LEU A 609 0.56 -1.37 -17.18
CA LEU A 609 -0.81 -1.75 -16.84
C LEU A 609 -1.17 -1.12 -15.49
N PRO A 610 -2.21 -0.27 -15.40
CA PRO A 610 -2.58 0.41 -14.15
C PRO A 610 -2.62 -0.53 -12.96
N TYR A 611 -1.87 -0.22 -11.90
CA TYR A 611 -1.76 -1.09 -10.73
C TYR A 611 -3.13 -1.42 -10.11
N SER A 612 -4.10 -0.50 -10.15
CA SER A 612 -5.47 -0.74 -9.68
C SER A 612 -6.21 -1.86 -10.43
N GLN A 613 -5.82 -2.14 -11.69
CA GLN A 613 -6.42 -3.16 -12.55
C GLN A 613 -5.59 -4.45 -12.59
N SER A 614 -4.27 -4.34 -12.61
CA SER A 614 -3.35 -5.48 -12.79
C SER A 614 -2.77 -6.07 -11.50
N LEU A 615 -2.67 -5.26 -10.43
CA LEU A 615 -1.87 -5.53 -9.23
C LEU A 615 -0.39 -5.92 -9.48
N ASP A 616 0.10 -5.76 -10.71
CA ASP A 616 1.45 -6.12 -11.09
C ASP A 616 2.42 -5.00 -10.71
N ASP A 617 2.97 -5.07 -9.49
CA ASP A 617 4.04 -4.17 -9.04
C ASP A 617 5.45 -4.64 -9.47
N SER A 618 5.55 -5.66 -10.32
CA SER A 618 6.84 -6.20 -10.75
C SER A 618 7.63 -5.21 -11.60
N PHE A 619 8.95 -5.42 -11.66
CA PHE A 619 9.85 -4.70 -12.56
C PHE A 619 9.41 -4.74 -14.03
N MET A 620 8.73 -5.82 -14.45
CA MET A 620 8.24 -5.99 -15.83
C MET A 620 6.96 -5.21 -16.14
N ASN A 621 6.28 -4.63 -15.14
CA ASN A 621 5.16 -3.71 -15.36
C ASN A 621 5.56 -2.25 -15.13
N LYS A 622 6.83 -1.95 -14.84
CA LYS A 622 7.29 -0.59 -14.53
C LYS A 622 8.18 -0.02 -15.63
N VAL A 623 8.03 1.28 -15.86
CA VAL A 623 8.84 2.10 -16.79
C VAL A 623 9.08 3.48 -16.22
N VAL A 624 10.15 4.15 -16.67
CA VAL A 624 10.35 5.58 -16.46
C VAL A 624 9.75 6.38 -17.62
N CYS A 625 8.98 7.41 -17.31
CA CYS A 625 8.37 8.29 -18.29
C CYS A 625 8.22 9.71 -17.73
N LEU A 626 8.03 10.70 -18.60
CA LEU A 626 7.80 12.06 -18.16
C LEU A 626 6.45 12.17 -17.46
N THR A 627 6.40 12.97 -16.39
CA THR A 627 5.22 13.22 -15.54
C THR A 627 4.04 13.73 -16.36
N SER A 628 4.30 14.52 -17.39
CA SER A 628 3.29 14.97 -18.37
C SER A 628 2.60 13.77 -19.06
N GLU A 629 3.37 12.79 -19.52
CA GLU A 629 2.88 11.59 -20.19
C GLU A 629 2.21 10.61 -19.22
N ASN A 630 2.76 10.43 -18.02
CA ASN A 630 2.15 9.61 -16.97
C ASN A 630 0.73 10.13 -16.63
N ARG A 631 0.57 11.45 -16.49
CA ARG A 631 -0.74 12.09 -16.26
C ARG A 631 -1.69 11.94 -17.45
N ASN A 632 -1.18 12.07 -18.67
CA ASN A 632 -1.97 11.89 -19.89
C ASN A 632 -2.54 10.45 -19.97
N LYS A 633 -1.71 9.44 -19.70
CA LYS A 633 -2.15 8.04 -19.57
C LYS A 633 -3.16 7.88 -18.44
N GLY A 634 -2.79 8.27 -17.22
CA GLY A 634 -3.61 8.12 -16.03
C GLY A 634 -3.89 6.65 -15.71
N GLN A 635 -5.13 6.34 -15.30
CA GLN A 635 -5.54 4.98 -14.90
C GLN A 635 -5.97 4.08 -16.10
N ARG A 636 -5.38 4.31 -17.28
CA ARG A 636 -5.63 3.59 -18.55
C ARG A 636 -4.41 2.76 -18.95
N THR A 637 -4.58 1.72 -19.78
CA THR A 637 -3.43 1.05 -20.43
C THR A 637 -2.83 1.96 -21.52
N PRO A 638 -1.63 1.67 -22.07
CA PRO A 638 -1.05 2.51 -23.11
C PRO A 638 -1.89 2.49 -24.40
N VAL A 639 -2.49 1.33 -24.75
CA VAL A 639 -3.46 1.21 -25.85
C VAL A 639 -4.63 2.17 -25.62
N ASP A 640 -5.30 2.07 -24.47
CA ASP A 640 -6.48 2.87 -24.13
C ASP A 640 -6.15 4.37 -23.91
N ALA A 641 -4.86 4.68 -23.72
CA ALA A 641 -4.35 6.03 -23.52
C ALA A 641 -3.99 6.76 -24.82
N PHE A 642 -3.27 6.07 -25.72
CA PHE A 642 -2.56 6.69 -26.83
C PHE A 642 -3.03 6.26 -28.22
N SER A 643 -3.76 5.14 -28.37
CA SER A 643 -4.24 4.66 -29.69
C SER A 643 -5.13 5.66 -30.45
N THR A 644 -5.75 6.61 -29.76
CA THR A 644 -6.55 7.69 -30.36
C THR A 644 -5.71 8.74 -31.09
N ASN A 645 -4.39 8.74 -30.95
CA ASN A 645 -3.46 9.53 -31.75
C ASN A 645 -2.53 8.54 -32.50
N PRO A 646 -2.80 8.26 -33.80
CA PRO A 646 -2.06 7.24 -34.55
C PRO A 646 -0.56 7.50 -34.62
N GLU A 647 -0.14 8.75 -34.85
CA GLU A 647 1.28 9.15 -34.94
C GLU A 647 2.02 8.87 -33.63
N LYS A 648 1.46 9.32 -32.50
CA LYS A 648 2.05 9.10 -31.17
C LYS A 648 2.06 7.62 -30.81
N TRP A 649 1.02 6.88 -31.18
CA TRP A 649 0.97 5.44 -30.96
C TRP A 649 2.04 4.72 -31.79
N GLU A 650 2.24 5.09 -33.05
CA GLU A 650 3.30 4.53 -33.90
C GLU A 650 4.69 4.84 -33.34
N GLN A 651 4.94 6.08 -32.89
CA GLN A 651 6.18 6.47 -32.23
C GLN A 651 6.48 5.59 -31.00
N ILE A 652 5.47 5.34 -30.16
CA ILE A 652 5.60 4.44 -29.01
C ILE A 652 5.90 3.02 -29.49
N LYS A 653 5.13 2.46 -30.43
CA LYS A 653 5.37 1.10 -30.94
C LYS A 653 6.79 0.92 -31.44
N GLN A 654 7.29 1.83 -32.28
CA GLN A 654 8.65 1.79 -32.81
C GLN A 654 9.72 1.86 -31.72
N ALA A 655 9.52 2.64 -30.66
CA ALA A 655 10.43 2.69 -29.52
C ALA A 655 10.42 1.38 -28.70
N ILE A 656 9.24 0.82 -28.43
CA ILE A 656 9.07 -0.41 -27.64
C ILE A 656 9.60 -1.66 -28.39
N PHE A 657 9.48 -1.71 -29.72
CA PHE A 657 9.99 -2.83 -30.52
C PHE A 657 11.51 -2.90 -30.60
N LYS A 658 12.23 -1.78 -30.40
CA LYS A 658 13.71 -1.76 -30.34
C LYS A 658 14.28 -2.43 -29.09
N TRP A 659 13.51 -2.50 -28.00
CA TRP A 659 13.98 -3.08 -26.75
C TRP A 659 14.39 -4.56 -26.91
N GLY A 660 15.50 -4.95 -26.27
CA GLY A 660 16.05 -6.29 -26.43
C GLY A 660 15.13 -7.43 -25.92
N LYS A 661 15.33 -8.65 -26.45
CA LYS A 661 14.51 -9.85 -26.17
C LYS A 661 14.23 -10.11 -24.68
N LYS A 662 15.14 -9.74 -23.77
CA LYS A 662 14.98 -9.83 -22.30
C LYS A 662 13.76 -9.06 -21.77
N LEU A 663 13.34 -8.00 -22.46
CA LEU A 663 12.20 -7.15 -22.09
C LEU A 663 10.89 -7.55 -22.80
N LYS A 664 10.82 -8.68 -23.52
CA LYS A 664 9.61 -9.08 -24.26
C LYS A 664 8.35 -9.15 -23.39
N SER A 665 8.47 -9.58 -22.13
CA SER A 665 7.35 -9.57 -21.18
C SER A 665 6.86 -8.14 -20.86
N LYS A 666 7.78 -7.16 -20.79
CA LYS A 666 7.49 -5.73 -20.59
C LYS A 666 6.85 -5.15 -21.86
N GLN A 667 7.40 -5.43 -23.04
CA GLN A 667 6.81 -5.04 -24.34
C GLN A 667 5.36 -5.52 -24.46
N ASN A 668 5.08 -6.80 -24.25
CA ASN A 668 3.74 -7.37 -24.43
C ASN A 668 2.68 -6.66 -23.56
N ARG A 669 3.04 -6.10 -22.39
CA ARG A 669 2.13 -5.31 -21.55
C ARG A 669 1.73 -3.97 -22.16
N PHE A 670 2.55 -3.36 -23.02
CA PHE A 670 2.16 -2.11 -23.70
C PHE A 670 0.95 -2.29 -24.62
N PHE A 671 0.81 -3.49 -25.20
CA PHE A 671 -0.19 -3.82 -26.21
C PHE A 671 -1.48 -4.41 -25.65
N MET A 672 -1.67 -4.46 -24.32
CA MET A 672 -2.90 -4.99 -23.71
C MET A 672 -3.94 -3.89 -23.49
N SER A 673 -5.19 -4.19 -23.82
CA SER A 673 -6.39 -3.41 -23.48
C SER A 673 -6.82 -3.66 -22.02
N ALA A 674 -7.58 -2.73 -21.41
CA ALA A 674 -8.14 -2.95 -20.07
C ALA A 674 -9.02 -4.21 -19.98
N ALA A 675 -9.69 -4.62 -21.06
CA ALA A 675 -10.52 -5.82 -21.10
C ALA A 675 -9.69 -7.11 -20.95
N GLU A 676 -8.51 -7.16 -21.57
CA GLU A 676 -7.59 -8.30 -21.46
C GLU A 676 -6.88 -8.35 -20.10
N VAL A 677 -6.59 -7.17 -19.52
CA VAL A 677 -6.05 -7.08 -18.15
C VAL A 677 -7.04 -7.65 -17.14
N GLN A 678 -8.34 -7.34 -17.27
CA GLN A 678 -9.38 -7.88 -16.38
C GLN A 678 -9.63 -9.38 -16.53
N LYS A 679 -9.37 -9.95 -17.72
CA LYS A 679 -9.38 -11.40 -17.95
C LYS A 679 -8.14 -12.12 -17.40
N ARG A 680 -7.06 -11.40 -17.10
CA ARG A 680 -5.79 -12.02 -16.71
C ARG A 680 -5.77 -12.39 -15.24
N ASP A 681 -5.69 -13.68 -14.99
CA ASP A 681 -5.94 -14.23 -13.66
C ASP A 681 -4.86 -13.88 -12.62
N PHE A 682 -5.32 -13.78 -11.37
CA PHE A 682 -4.72 -13.04 -10.27
C PHE A 682 -3.61 -13.79 -9.51
N ILE A 683 -2.86 -14.63 -10.23
CA ILE A 683 -2.18 -15.80 -9.66
C ILE A 683 -0.88 -15.44 -8.90
N SER A 684 -0.08 -14.50 -9.41
CA SER A 684 1.29 -14.27 -8.91
C SER A 684 1.38 -13.69 -7.49
N SER A 685 0.43 -12.82 -7.09
CA SER A 685 0.38 -12.25 -5.74
C SER A 685 -0.09 -13.28 -4.71
N GLN A 686 -1.14 -14.04 -5.05
CA GLN A 686 -1.69 -15.11 -4.20
C GLN A 686 -0.64 -16.17 -3.86
N LEU A 687 0.22 -16.55 -4.81
CA LEU A 687 1.29 -17.52 -4.58
C LEU A 687 2.31 -17.05 -3.53
N ASN A 688 2.64 -15.76 -3.47
CA ASN A 688 3.56 -15.23 -2.45
C ASN A 688 2.91 -15.27 -1.05
N ASP A 689 1.63 -14.90 -0.95
CA ASP A 689 0.88 -14.91 0.30
C ASP A 689 0.66 -16.34 0.82
N THR A 690 0.29 -17.28 -0.06
CA THR A 690 0.20 -18.72 0.27
C THR A 690 1.55 -19.27 0.73
N ARG A 691 2.67 -18.99 0.04
CA ARG A 691 4.01 -19.40 0.48
C ARG A 691 4.37 -18.88 1.87
N TYR A 692 4.01 -17.65 2.19
CA TYR A 692 4.26 -17.10 3.53
C TYR A 692 3.34 -17.76 4.57
N MET A 693 2.06 -17.97 4.23
CA MET A 693 1.10 -18.62 5.11
C MET A 693 1.50 -20.07 5.45
N SER A 694 1.85 -20.92 4.49
CA SER A 694 2.29 -22.30 4.78
C SER A 694 3.51 -22.35 5.71
N ARG A 695 4.47 -21.44 5.52
CA ARG A 695 5.65 -21.34 6.38
C ARG A 695 5.30 -20.97 7.83
N VAL A 696 4.41 -19.98 8.03
CA VAL A 696 4.00 -19.59 9.40
C VAL A 696 3.05 -20.62 10.03
N ALA A 697 2.21 -21.27 9.21
CA ALA A 697 1.32 -22.33 9.65
C ALA A 697 2.10 -23.54 10.18
N LEU A 698 3.23 -23.91 9.55
CA LEU A 698 4.09 -25.01 9.98
C LEU A 698 4.57 -24.82 11.43
N ASP A 699 5.19 -23.68 11.74
CA ASP A 699 5.69 -23.41 13.10
C ASP A 699 4.55 -23.20 14.11
N TYR A 700 3.41 -22.70 13.67
CA TYR A 700 2.22 -22.54 14.50
C TYR A 700 1.55 -23.88 14.86
N LEU A 701 1.52 -24.84 13.93
CA LEU A 701 0.89 -26.15 14.12
C LEU A 701 1.75 -27.10 14.97
N LYS A 702 3.08 -26.92 15.01
CA LYS A 702 3.98 -27.63 15.96
C LYS A 702 3.54 -27.52 17.42
N GLN A 703 2.83 -26.44 17.81
CA GLN A 703 2.30 -26.27 19.17
C GLN A 703 1.31 -27.37 19.59
N LEU A 704 0.79 -28.19 18.66
CA LEU A 704 -0.04 -29.34 19.00
C LEU A 704 0.78 -30.59 19.40
N GLY A 705 2.09 -30.63 19.12
CA GLY A 705 2.90 -31.85 19.30
C GLY A 705 2.58 -32.96 18.30
N ALA A 706 1.87 -32.66 17.21
CA ALA A 706 1.68 -33.56 16.07
C ALA A 706 2.91 -33.54 15.14
N ASP A 707 3.17 -34.63 14.42
CA ASP A 707 4.23 -34.67 13.41
C ASP A 707 3.84 -33.80 12.19
N ILE A 708 4.56 -32.69 11.99
CA ILE A 708 4.27 -31.73 10.92
C ILE A 708 5.18 -32.00 9.72
N THR A 709 4.60 -32.48 8.62
CA THR A 709 5.33 -32.78 7.38
C THR A 709 4.85 -31.91 6.21
N THR A 710 5.72 -31.73 5.20
CA THR A 710 5.45 -30.84 4.06
C THR A 710 5.51 -31.58 2.73
N CYS A 711 4.50 -31.38 1.89
CA CYS A 711 4.46 -31.87 0.51
C CYS A 711 4.85 -30.73 -0.45
N LYS A 712 5.50 -31.05 -1.58
CA LYS A 712 5.84 -30.06 -2.63
C LYS A 712 4.64 -29.90 -3.57
N GLY A 713 4.21 -28.67 -3.85
CA GLY A 713 2.99 -28.40 -4.65
C GLY A 713 3.02 -28.87 -6.10
N ILE A 714 4.20 -29.05 -6.70
CA ILE A 714 4.33 -29.65 -8.04
C ILE A 714 3.88 -31.12 -8.02
N THR A 715 4.11 -31.83 -6.91
CA THR A 715 3.71 -33.24 -6.76
C THR A 715 2.19 -33.41 -6.69
N THR A 716 1.45 -32.45 -6.10
CA THR A 716 -0.02 -32.58 -5.94
C THR A 716 -0.75 -32.50 -7.29
N SER A 717 -0.28 -31.69 -8.24
CA SER A 717 -0.88 -31.63 -9.59
C SER A 717 -0.66 -32.89 -10.42
N HIS A 718 0.54 -33.50 -10.39
CA HIS A 718 0.80 -34.74 -11.13
C HIS A 718 0.05 -35.92 -10.52
N VAL A 719 0.04 -36.05 -9.19
CA VAL A 719 -0.71 -37.11 -8.49
C VAL A 719 -2.22 -37.02 -8.75
N ARG A 720 -2.80 -35.83 -8.86
CA ARG A 720 -4.21 -35.65 -9.29
C ARG A 720 -4.48 -36.20 -10.68
N HIS A 721 -3.56 -36.00 -11.63
CA HIS A 721 -3.66 -36.50 -13.00
C HIS A 721 -3.51 -38.03 -13.05
N TRP A 722 -2.47 -38.58 -12.42
CA TRP A 722 -2.22 -40.04 -12.37
C TRP A 722 -3.36 -40.84 -11.74
N TRP A 723 -4.10 -40.24 -10.79
CA TRP A 723 -5.26 -40.86 -10.14
C TRP A 723 -6.61 -40.44 -10.77
N GLY A 724 -6.57 -39.71 -11.89
CA GLY A 724 -7.74 -39.22 -12.64
C GLY A 724 -8.65 -38.25 -11.89
N LEU A 725 -8.23 -37.70 -10.75
CA LEU A 725 -9.08 -36.95 -9.80
C LEU A 725 -9.58 -35.60 -10.32
N ASN A 726 -9.12 -35.15 -11.49
CA ASN A 726 -9.62 -33.94 -12.13
C ASN A 726 -11.07 -34.11 -12.61
N ASN A 727 -11.41 -35.29 -13.12
CA ASN A 727 -12.75 -35.60 -13.66
C ASN A 727 -13.81 -35.87 -12.59
N LEU A 728 -13.54 -35.61 -11.31
CA LEU A 728 -14.52 -35.74 -10.21
C LEU A 728 -15.43 -34.51 -10.06
N LEU A 729 -15.05 -33.36 -10.63
CA LEU A 729 -15.81 -32.11 -10.54
C LEU A 729 -16.06 -31.43 -11.90
N GLY A 730 -15.33 -31.84 -12.95
CA GLY A 730 -15.46 -31.26 -14.29
C GLY A 730 -15.31 -32.30 -15.40
N GLU A 731 -15.72 -31.93 -16.60
CA GLU A 731 -15.81 -32.81 -17.79
C GLU A 731 -14.45 -33.09 -18.46
N THR A 732 -13.37 -32.43 -18.02
CA THR A 732 -12.04 -32.52 -18.64
C THR A 732 -10.98 -32.86 -17.60
N ASP A 733 -9.89 -33.50 -18.02
CA ASP A 733 -8.74 -33.81 -17.17
C ASP A 733 -7.85 -32.59 -16.81
N LYS A 734 -8.46 -31.41 -16.81
CA LYS A 734 -7.87 -30.19 -16.26
C LYS A 734 -8.57 -29.89 -14.94
N LYS A 735 -7.79 -29.52 -13.92
CA LYS A 735 -8.29 -29.14 -12.60
C LYS A 735 -9.38 -28.07 -12.72
N ASP A 736 -10.64 -28.45 -12.47
CA ASP A 736 -11.73 -27.50 -12.38
C ASP A 736 -11.49 -26.52 -11.21
N ARG A 737 -11.79 -25.26 -11.48
CA ARG A 737 -11.71 -24.14 -10.53
C ARG A 737 -13.07 -23.49 -10.28
N THR A 738 -14.14 -23.97 -10.94
CA THR A 738 -15.51 -23.47 -10.78
C THR A 738 -16.21 -24.02 -9.54
N ASP A 739 -15.81 -25.19 -9.02
CA ASP A 739 -16.30 -25.75 -7.74
C ASP A 739 -15.24 -25.67 -6.61
N HIS A 740 -15.58 -25.06 -5.46
CA HIS A 740 -14.75 -24.95 -4.25
C HIS A 740 -14.34 -26.29 -3.62
N ARG A 741 -15.00 -27.41 -3.94
CA ARG A 741 -14.63 -28.75 -3.47
C ARG A 741 -13.27 -29.21 -4.00
N HIS A 742 -12.72 -28.59 -5.04
CA HIS A 742 -11.38 -28.94 -5.55
C HIS A 742 -10.27 -28.83 -4.50
N HIS A 743 -10.40 -27.91 -3.54
CA HIS A 743 -9.47 -27.76 -2.40
C HIS A 743 -9.47 -28.98 -1.47
N ALA A 744 -10.61 -29.65 -1.31
CA ALA A 744 -10.71 -30.87 -0.51
C ALA A 744 -10.03 -32.05 -1.22
N ILE A 745 -10.12 -32.11 -2.56
CA ILE A 745 -9.37 -33.07 -3.39
C ILE A 745 -7.85 -32.83 -3.23
N ASP A 746 -7.39 -31.58 -3.29
CA ASP A 746 -5.99 -31.23 -3.05
C ASP A 746 -5.55 -31.69 -1.64
N ALA A 747 -6.37 -31.44 -0.63
CA ALA A 747 -6.10 -31.84 0.75
C ALA A 747 -6.01 -33.37 0.95
N VAL A 748 -6.82 -34.17 0.24
CA VAL A 748 -6.69 -35.64 0.24
C VAL A 748 -5.36 -36.07 -0.36
N VAL A 749 -4.95 -35.48 -1.49
CA VAL A 749 -3.65 -35.77 -2.12
C VAL A 749 -2.49 -35.39 -1.18
N ILE A 750 -2.56 -34.22 -0.53
CA ILE A 750 -1.58 -33.79 0.49
C ILE A 750 -1.55 -34.76 1.68
N ALA A 751 -2.70 -35.26 2.14
CA ALA A 751 -2.78 -36.23 3.23
C ALA A 751 -2.18 -37.59 2.85
N THR A 752 -2.19 -37.99 1.57
CA THR A 752 -1.60 -39.26 1.10
C THR A 752 -0.08 -39.22 0.88
N ILE A 753 0.49 -38.10 0.39
CA ILE A 753 1.92 -38.00 0.05
C ILE A 753 2.79 -38.04 1.32
N ASP A 754 3.41 -39.19 1.59
CA ASP A 754 4.42 -39.37 2.64
C ASP A 754 5.85 -39.42 2.09
N ARG A 755 6.85 -39.56 2.97
CA ARG A 755 8.26 -39.65 2.57
C ARG A 755 8.56 -40.90 1.71
N GLY A 756 7.95 -42.04 2.00
CA GLY A 756 8.12 -43.28 1.23
C GLY A 756 7.49 -43.19 -0.15
N PHE A 757 6.28 -42.64 -0.25
CA PHE A 757 5.60 -42.36 -1.51
C PHE A 757 6.36 -41.33 -2.37
N TYR A 758 6.86 -40.26 -1.74
CA TYR A 758 7.73 -39.29 -2.43
C TYR A 758 9.03 -39.93 -2.93
N ASN A 759 9.70 -40.74 -2.10
CA ASN A 759 10.90 -41.47 -2.50
C ASN A 759 10.62 -42.45 -3.66
N LYS A 760 9.45 -43.12 -3.64
CA LYS A 760 9.00 -43.99 -4.74
C LYS A 760 8.82 -43.21 -6.04
N ILE A 761 8.19 -42.03 -6.01
CA ILE A 761 8.09 -41.14 -7.18
C ILE A 761 9.49 -40.78 -7.70
N VAL A 762 10.42 -40.41 -6.82
CA VAL A 762 11.78 -40.03 -7.21
C VAL A 762 12.57 -41.20 -7.79
N SER A 763 12.48 -42.41 -7.21
CA SER A 763 13.13 -43.60 -7.76
C SER A 763 12.56 -44.00 -9.11
N THR A 764 11.23 -43.98 -9.27
CA THR A 764 10.60 -44.29 -10.55
C THR A 764 10.94 -43.24 -11.61
N ALA A 765 10.93 -41.95 -11.26
CA ALA A 765 11.35 -40.88 -12.18
C ALA A 765 12.81 -41.06 -12.65
N LYS A 766 13.74 -41.41 -11.76
CA LYS A 766 15.14 -41.70 -12.14
C LYS A 766 15.26 -42.88 -13.12
N SER A 767 14.64 -44.02 -12.82
CA SER A 767 14.68 -45.19 -13.71
C SER A 767 13.99 -44.95 -15.06
N PHE A 768 13.05 -44.00 -15.14
CA PHE A 768 12.46 -43.54 -16.41
C PHE A 768 13.40 -42.58 -17.17
N GLU A 769 14.06 -41.64 -16.49
CA GLU A 769 15.09 -40.76 -17.09
C GLU A 769 16.29 -41.55 -17.64
N GLU A 770 16.66 -42.65 -16.98
CA GLU A 770 17.72 -43.58 -17.40
C GLU A 770 17.35 -44.45 -18.61
N SER A 771 16.05 -44.64 -18.89
CA SER A 771 15.57 -45.56 -19.94
C SER A 771 15.01 -44.87 -21.20
N ASN A 772 14.51 -43.62 -21.12
CA ASN A 772 14.15 -42.87 -22.34
C ASN A 772 14.11 -41.34 -22.13
N SER A 773 15.02 -40.61 -22.78
CA SER A 773 15.23 -39.16 -22.54
C SER A 773 14.18 -38.22 -23.13
N ALA A 774 13.11 -38.74 -23.74
CA ALA A 774 12.07 -37.97 -24.43
C ALA A 774 10.74 -37.86 -23.65
N LEU A 775 10.58 -38.60 -22.55
CA LEU A 775 9.33 -38.63 -21.77
C LEU A 775 9.29 -37.56 -20.67
N SER A 776 8.08 -37.20 -20.24
CA SER A 776 7.82 -36.14 -19.26
C SER A 776 7.30 -36.69 -17.93
N MET A 777 7.27 -35.83 -16.89
CA MET A 777 6.69 -36.15 -15.58
C MET A 777 5.20 -36.51 -15.63
N ASN A 778 4.48 -36.20 -16.73
CA ASN A 778 3.08 -36.61 -16.89
C ASN A 778 2.94 -38.07 -17.32
N ASP A 779 3.97 -38.65 -17.96
CA ASP A 779 3.94 -39.99 -18.54
C ASP A 779 4.28 -41.09 -17.52
N LEU A 780 4.66 -40.70 -16.30
CA LEU A 780 4.81 -41.59 -15.14
C LEU A 780 3.43 -42.05 -14.64
N VAL A 781 3.32 -43.33 -14.24
CA VAL A 781 2.10 -43.86 -13.60
C VAL A 781 2.45 -44.40 -12.22
N VAL A 782 1.88 -43.79 -11.18
CA VAL A 782 2.02 -44.24 -9.78
C VAL A 782 0.64 -44.50 -9.18
N ASN A 783 0.34 -45.79 -8.95
CA ASN A 783 -0.95 -46.23 -8.41
C ASN A 783 -1.30 -45.55 -7.06
N PRO A 784 -2.60 -45.35 -6.77
CA PRO A 784 -3.06 -44.80 -5.49
C PRO A 784 -2.74 -45.74 -4.32
N PRO A 785 -2.67 -45.21 -3.08
CA PRO A 785 -2.37 -46.01 -1.88
C PRO A 785 -3.39 -47.12 -1.58
N TRP A 786 -4.64 -46.99 -2.05
CA TRP A 786 -5.64 -48.07 -2.10
C TRP A 786 -6.52 -47.92 -3.36
N SER A 787 -7.10 -49.02 -3.86
CA SER A 787 -7.85 -49.04 -5.14
C SER A 787 -9.08 -48.14 -5.13
N GLU A 788 -9.84 -48.17 -4.04
CA GLU A 788 -11.11 -47.46 -3.92
C GLU A 788 -10.98 -45.95 -3.65
N LEU A 789 -9.77 -45.38 -3.61
CA LEU A 789 -9.53 -43.97 -3.26
C LEU A 789 -10.42 -43.02 -4.07
N ARG A 790 -10.57 -43.28 -5.37
CA ARG A 790 -11.42 -42.49 -6.27
C ARG A 790 -12.90 -42.57 -5.87
N ASN A 791 -13.39 -43.77 -5.62
CA ASN A 791 -14.80 -44.05 -5.31
C ASN A 791 -15.17 -43.54 -3.90
N ASP A 792 -14.28 -43.70 -2.93
CA ASP A 792 -14.41 -43.15 -1.58
C ASP A 792 -14.46 -41.61 -1.61
N LEU A 793 -13.57 -41.00 -2.40
CA LEU A 793 -13.51 -39.56 -2.55
C LEU A 793 -14.77 -39.00 -3.19
N ASP A 794 -15.26 -39.62 -4.28
CA ASP A 794 -16.48 -39.22 -4.96
C ASP A 794 -17.71 -39.26 -4.04
N LYS A 795 -17.94 -40.40 -3.36
CA LYS A 795 -19.00 -40.55 -2.35
C LYS A 795 -18.91 -39.51 -1.23
N LYS A 796 -17.70 -39.20 -0.77
CA LYS A 796 -17.49 -38.16 0.26
C LYS A 796 -17.80 -36.76 -0.29
N LEU A 797 -17.33 -36.43 -1.50
CA LEU A 797 -17.56 -35.13 -2.17
C LEU A 797 -19.04 -34.79 -2.37
N GLY A 798 -19.90 -35.80 -2.57
CA GLY A 798 -21.35 -35.64 -2.62
C GLY A 798 -21.97 -35.15 -1.30
N THR A 799 -21.32 -35.40 -0.16
CA THR A 799 -21.80 -35.01 1.18
C THR A 799 -21.20 -33.71 1.73
N VAL A 800 -20.28 -33.07 0.99
CA VAL A 800 -19.54 -31.89 1.47
C VAL A 800 -20.38 -30.62 1.43
N ILE A 801 -20.72 -30.08 2.59
CA ILE A 801 -21.19 -28.70 2.72
C ILE A 801 -19.98 -27.76 2.84
N VAL A 802 -19.79 -26.90 1.85
CA VAL A 802 -18.66 -25.95 1.80
C VAL A 802 -18.89 -24.83 2.83
N ALA A 803 -17.95 -24.70 3.78
CA ALA A 803 -18.10 -23.84 4.95
C ALA A 803 -17.69 -22.39 4.63
N HIS A 804 -18.62 -21.56 4.17
CA HIS A 804 -18.38 -20.13 3.94
C HIS A 804 -18.36 -19.31 5.25
N VAL A 805 -17.51 -18.28 5.33
CA VAL A 805 -17.55 -17.31 6.44
C VAL A 805 -18.63 -16.25 6.18
N PRO A 806 -19.69 -16.16 7.03
CA PRO A 806 -20.74 -15.16 6.88
C PRO A 806 -20.25 -13.75 7.27
N ASN A 807 -20.68 -12.74 6.52
CA ASN A 807 -20.23 -11.36 6.68
C ASN A 807 -21.07 -10.57 7.70
N ARG A 808 -20.95 -10.94 8.98
CA ARG A 808 -21.68 -10.32 10.10
C ARG A 808 -20.91 -9.17 10.79
N LYS A 809 -19.89 -8.60 10.13
CA LYS A 809 -19.04 -7.55 10.72
C LYS A 809 -19.53 -6.15 10.33
N LEU A 810 -19.61 -5.28 11.33
CA LEU A 810 -19.81 -3.83 11.17
C LEU A 810 -18.55 -3.13 10.63
N SER A 811 -18.14 -3.51 9.42
CA SER A 811 -16.96 -3.00 8.72
C SER A 811 -17.22 -2.84 7.22
N GLY A 812 -17.26 -1.59 6.76
CA GLY A 812 -17.47 -1.24 5.36
C GLY A 812 -17.68 0.27 5.20
N ALA A 813 -17.93 0.71 3.96
CA ALA A 813 -18.40 2.07 3.69
C ALA A 813 -19.85 2.23 4.17
N LEU A 814 -20.14 3.29 4.93
CA LEU A 814 -21.49 3.58 5.43
C LEU A 814 -22.36 4.24 4.35
N HIS A 815 -21.75 5.04 3.49
CA HIS A 815 -22.34 5.73 2.35
C HIS A 815 -21.32 5.77 1.19
N LYS A 816 -21.77 6.03 -0.04
CA LYS A 816 -20.88 6.30 -1.19
C LYS A 816 -20.24 7.68 -1.05
N ASP A 817 -19.09 7.92 -1.69
CA ASP A 817 -18.37 9.22 -1.57
C ASP A 817 -19.03 10.36 -2.38
N THR A 818 -19.71 10.03 -3.47
CA THR A 818 -20.37 11.01 -4.34
C THR A 818 -21.73 11.41 -3.77
N GLY A 819 -21.75 12.50 -3.01
CA GLY A 819 -22.99 13.14 -2.56
C GLY A 819 -23.65 14.02 -3.63
N VAL A 820 -24.98 14.11 -3.61
CA VAL A 820 -25.85 14.80 -4.56
C VAL A 820 -26.69 15.89 -3.89
N GLY A 821 -27.15 16.85 -4.69
CA GLY A 821 -28.17 17.82 -4.29
C GLY A 821 -29.58 17.28 -4.56
N PHE A 822 -30.58 18.03 -4.12
CA PHE A 822 -32.00 17.74 -4.31
C PHE A 822 -32.73 19.01 -4.78
N ILE A 823 -33.70 18.84 -5.67
CA ILE A 823 -34.64 19.87 -6.12
C ILE A 823 -36.04 19.28 -6.02
N LYS A 824 -36.91 19.85 -5.17
CA LYS A 824 -38.31 19.43 -4.98
C LYS A 824 -39.02 19.37 -6.34
N GLY A 825 -39.80 18.32 -6.58
CA GLY A 825 -40.50 18.08 -7.86
C GLY A 825 -39.62 17.52 -8.99
N LYS A 826 -38.35 17.93 -9.12
CA LYS A 826 -37.43 17.44 -10.17
C LYS A 826 -36.70 16.15 -9.79
N GLY A 827 -36.14 16.06 -8.58
CA GLY A 827 -35.38 14.90 -8.10
C GLY A 827 -33.97 15.22 -7.60
N THR A 828 -33.09 14.22 -7.60
CA THR A 828 -31.68 14.38 -7.18
C THR A 828 -30.78 14.84 -8.32
N VAL A 829 -29.82 15.72 -8.03
CA VAL A 829 -28.99 16.42 -9.04
C VAL A 829 -27.51 16.44 -8.67
N TYR A 830 -26.63 16.49 -9.66
CA TYR A 830 -25.17 16.62 -9.46
C TYR A 830 -24.54 17.59 -10.46
N ARG A 831 -23.28 17.97 -10.23
CA ARG A 831 -22.51 18.83 -11.16
C ARG A 831 -21.56 17.95 -11.97
N LYS A 832 -21.57 18.13 -13.29
CA LYS A 832 -20.68 17.43 -14.24
C LYS A 832 -19.89 18.46 -15.05
N LEU A 833 -18.68 18.11 -15.51
CA LEU A 833 -17.92 18.94 -16.45
C LEU A 833 -18.54 18.84 -17.85
N LEU A 834 -18.35 19.88 -18.67
CA LEU A 834 -18.38 19.70 -20.11
C LEU A 834 -17.04 19.09 -20.52
N ASN A 835 -17.09 17.88 -21.09
CA ASN A 835 -15.97 17.08 -21.55
C ASN A 835 -16.49 15.99 -22.50
N SER A 836 -15.61 15.13 -23.00
CA SER A 836 -15.94 13.98 -23.87
C SER A 836 -17.01 13.01 -23.33
N ASP A 837 -17.40 13.07 -22.05
CA ASP A 837 -18.51 12.30 -21.47
C ASP A 837 -19.89 12.96 -21.61
N MET A 838 -19.99 14.15 -22.21
CA MET A 838 -21.22 14.94 -22.32
C MET A 838 -21.91 14.72 -23.68
N THR A 839 -22.55 13.57 -23.83
CA THR A 839 -23.39 13.25 -25.00
C THR A 839 -24.69 14.05 -25.01
N VAL A 840 -25.36 14.16 -26.16
CA VAL A 840 -26.66 14.86 -26.34
C VAL A 840 -27.69 14.42 -25.27
N LYS A 841 -27.89 13.11 -25.10
CA LYS A 841 -28.75 12.52 -24.05
C LYS A 841 -28.43 12.99 -22.62
N ARG A 842 -27.16 13.32 -22.33
CA ARG A 842 -26.74 13.87 -21.02
C ARG A 842 -26.87 15.40 -20.95
N ALA A 843 -26.79 16.09 -22.09
CA ALA A 843 -27.12 17.50 -22.18
C ALA A 843 -28.63 17.74 -21.96
N GLU A 844 -29.50 16.86 -22.46
CA GLU A 844 -30.95 16.89 -22.19
C GLU A 844 -31.30 16.87 -20.70
N GLU A 845 -30.49 16.16 -19.89
CA GLU A 845 -30.61 16.05 -18.42
C GLU A 845 -30.19 17.32 -17.67
N ILE A 846 -29.68 18.36 -18.36
CA ILE A 846 -29.33 19.65 -17.75
C ILE A 846 -30.60 20.33 -17.18
N ILE A 847 -30.49 20.78 -15.93
CA ILE A 847 -31.61 21.31 -15.13
C ILE A 847 -32.08 22.70 -15.57
N ASP A 848 -31.15 23.48 -16.13
CA ASP A 848 -31.34 24.84 -16.62
C ASP A 848 -31.67 24.82 -18.12
N PRO A 849 -32.85 25.29 -18.55
CA PRO A 849 -33.28 25.20 -19.95
C PRO A 849 -32.39 25.96 -20.94
N HIS A 850 -31.85 27.12 -20.54
CA HIS A 850 -31.04 27.97 -21.44
C HIS A 850 -29.64 27.37 -21.61
N VAL A 851 -29.01 26.97 -20.51
CA VAL A 851 -27.71 26.27 -20.54
C VAL A 851 -27.83 24.94 -21.29
N ARG A 852 -28.97 24.25 -21.20
CA ARG A 852 -29.24 23.05 -21.98
C ARG A 852 -29.27 23.33 -23.48
N ALA A 853 -30.03 24.34 -23.92
CA ALA A 853 -30.10 24.71 -25.33
C ALA A 853 -28.72 25.01 -25.90
N LEU A 854 -27.96 25.90 -25.24
CA LEU A 854 -26.60 26.27 -25.64
C LEU A 854 -25.64 25.07 -25.74
N VAL A 855 -25.73 24.09 -24.82
CA VAL A 855 -24.86 22.90 -24.85
C VAL A 855 -25.27 21.89 -25.94
N ILE A 856 -26.57 21.79 -26.28
CA ILE A 856 -27.05 20.94 -27.37
C ILE A 856 -26.73 21.56 -28.73
N GLU A 857 -26.95 22.87 -28.88
CA GLU A 857 -26.58 23.64 -30.07
C GLU A 857 -25.07 23.53 -30.33
N HIS A 858 -24.25 23.77 -29.29
CA HIS A 858 -22.80 23.59 -29.37
C HIS A 858 -22.40 22.15 -29.72
N LEU A 859 -23.09 21.12 -29.22
CA LEU A 859 -22.84 19.73 -29.65
C LEU A 859 -23.15 19.52 -31.14
N SER A 860 -24.25 20.09 -31.63
CA SER A 860 -24.68 19.92 -33.03
C SER A 860 -23.69 20.52 -34.04
N GLN A 861 -23.03 21.63 -33.68
CA GLN A 861 -21.97 22.26 -34.48
C GLN A 861 -20.73 21.37 -34.69
N PHE A 862 -20.54 20.33 -33.87
CA PHE A 862 -19.44 19.36 -33.99
C PHE A 862 -19.97 17.94 -34.23
N GLU A 863 -21.01 17.80 -35.06
CA GLU A 863 -21.59 16.50 -35.48
C GLU A 863 -22.11 15.65 -34.30
N ASN A 864 -22.42 16.29 -33.17
CA ASN A 864 -22.74 15.66 -31.89
C ASN A 864 -21.60 14.83 -31.26
N ASP A 865 -20.35 14.93 -31.72
CA ASP A 865 -19.19 14.30 -31.09
C ASP A 865 -18.68 15.12 -29.89
N PRO A 866 -18.85 14.64 -28.63
CA PRO A 866 -18.39 15.38 -27.46
C PRO A 866 -16.87 15.48 -27.34
N LYS A 867 -16.10 14.64 -28.06
CA LYS A 867 -14.63 14.72 -28.09
C LYS A 867 -14.17 15.94 -28.89
N LYS A 868 -14.81 16.23 -30.02
CA LYS A 868 -14.59 17.45 -30.82
C LYS A 868 -15.17 18.68 -30.09
N ALA A 869 -16.44 18.61 -29.70
CA ALA A 869 -17.17 19.73 -29.11
C ALA A 869 -16.55 20.27 -27.80
N PHE A 870 -15.88 19.42 -27.02
CA PHE A 870 -15.24 19.81 -25.77
C PHE A 870 -13.72 19.54 -25.77
N ALA A 871 -13.10 19.63 -26.95
CA ALA A 871 -11.65 19.61 -27.12
C ALA A 871 -10.97 20.83 -26.47
N GLU A 872 -9.65 20.76 -26.30
CA GLU A 872 -8.86 21.88 -25.79
C GLU A 872 -8.91 23.07 -26.77
N GLY A 873 -9.15 24.28 -26.26
CA GLY A 873 -9.41 25.49 -27.06
C GLY A 873 -10.89 25.78 -27.29
N VAL A 874 -11.73 24.76 -27.46
CA VAL A 874 -13.19 24.91 -27.72
C VAL A 874 -13.93 25.28 -26.44
N LYS A 875 -14.77 26.32 -26.48
CA LYS A 875 -15.37 26.96 -25.29
C LYS A 875 -16.87 27.26 -25.49
N VAL A 876 -17.68 26.89 -24.50
CA VAL A 876 -19.12 27.23 -24.43
C VAL A 876 -19.32 28.40 -23.48
N PHE A 877 -19.82 29.53 -23.98
CA PHE A 877 -20.14 30.71 -23.16
C PHE A 877 -21.63 30.75 -22.80
N HIS A 878 -21.95 31.50 -21.75
CA HIS A 878 -23.32 31.85 -21.39
C HIS A 878 -23.84 33.00 -22.28
N LYS A 879 -25.13 33.32 -22.18
CA LYS A 879 -25.79 34.40 -22.95
C LYS A 879 -25.12 35.78 -22.82
N ASP A 880 -24.31 36.00 -21.78
CA ASP A 880 -23.56 37.24 -21.57
C ASP A 880 -22.28 37.36 -22.42
N GLY A 881 -21.91 36.34 -23.20
CA GLY A 881 -20.69 36.26 -24.00
C GLY A 881 -19.39 36.21 -23.18
N LYS A 882 -19.47 36.26 -21.85
CA LYS A 882 -18.32 36.45 -20.93
C LYS A 882 -18.14 35.27 -19.98
N THR A 883 -19.23 34.65 -19.53
CA THR A 883 -19.20 33.58 -18.53
C THR A 883 -19.02 32.21 -19.18
N LEU A 884 -17.80 31.66 -19.07
CA LEU A 884 -17.44 30.33 -19.58
C LEU A 884 -18.11 29.19 -18.79
N ILE A 885 -18.95 28.39 -19.45
CA ILE A 885 -19.68 27.25 -18.87
C ILE A 885 -18.74 26.05 -18.77
N LYS A 886 -18.04 25.90 -17.63
CA LYS A 886 -17.15 24.74 -17.38
C LYS A 886 -17.87 23.52 -16.80
N ARG A 887 -19.01 23.72 -16.12
CA ARG A 887 -19.75 22.67 -15.41
C ARG A 887 -21.25 22.95 -15.39
N VAL A 888 -22.03 21.93 -15.71
CA VAL A 888 -23.50 21.99 -15.73
C VAL A 888 -24.10 21.18 -14.59
N ARG A 889 -25.31 21.54 -14.16
CA ARG A 889 -26.08 20.77 -13.17
C ARG A 889 -27.03 19.84 -13.91
N VAL A 890 -26.80 18.54 -13.78
CA VAL A 890 -27.58 17.48 -14.45
C VAL A 890 -28.43 16.71 -13.45
N LEU A 891 -29.55 16.18 -13.93
CA LEU A 891 -30.44 15.31 -13.20
C LEU A 891 -29.78 13.93 -13.01
N GLN A 892 -29.83 13.38 -11.78
CA GLN A 892 -29.37 12.01 -11.50
C GLN A 892 -30.51 11.00 -11.58
N SER A 893 -31.68 11.38 -11.07
CA SER A 893 -32.84 10.50 -10.97
C SER A 893 -34.10 11.33 -10.72
N LYS A 894 -35.15 11.04 -11.51
CA LYS A 894 -36.52 11.55 -11.37
C LYS A 894 -37.31 10.84 -10.26
N GLU A 895 -36.75 9.79 -9.67
CA GLU A 895 -37.46 8.86 -8.77
C GLU A 895 -37.80 9.48 -7.41
N TYR A 896 -36.98 10.43 -6.95
CA TYR A 896 -37.04 11.06 -5.62
C TYR A 896 -37.63 12.47 -5.69
N LYS A 897 -38.88 12.62 -6.13
CA LYS A 897 -39.52 13.96 -6.27
C LYS A 897 -39.81 14.66 -4.94
N THR A 898 -39.98 13.90 -3.85
CA THR A 898 -40.31 14.39 -2.49
C THR A 898 -39.17 14.13 -1.50
N LEU A 899 -39.11 14.92 -0.43
CA LEU A 899 -38.08 14.81 0.60
C LEU A 899 -38.17 13.47 1.37
N GLU A 900 -39.38 13.07 1.77
CA GLU A 900 -39.63 11.83 2.51
C GLU A 900 -39.13 10.57 1.78
N LYS A 901 -39.37 10.49 0.46
CA LYS A 901 -38.90 9.37 -0.35
C LYS A 901 -37.37 9.38 -0.46
N LEU A 902 -36.76 10.56 -0.46
CA LEU A 902 -35.31 10.72 -0.47
C LEU A 902 -34.68 10.32 0.88
N GLU A 903 -35.28 10.73 2.01
CA GLU A 903 -34.81 10.38 3.36
C GLU A 903 -34.84 8.87 3.63
N LYS A 904 -35.89 8.19 3.16
CA LYS A 904 -35.99 6.73 3.27
C LYS A 904 -34.86 6.01 2.51
N SER A 905 -34.34 6.58 1.42
CA SER A 905 -33.40 5.90 0.51
C SER A 905 -31.96 6.46 0.47
N LYS A 906 -31.71 7.67 0.98
CA LYS A 906 -30.37 8.29 1.02
C LYS A 906 -30.10 8.95 2.37
N PHE A 907 -28.84 8.89 2.81
CA PHE A 907 -28.39 9.56 4.03
C PHE A 907 -28.26 11.07 3.79
N GLY A 908 -28.99 11.87 4.57
CA GLY A 908 -28.92 13.33 4.55
C GLY A 908 -27.88 13.85 5.53
N VAL A 909 -26.84 14.53 5.03
CA VAL A 909 -25.86 15.22 5.87
C VAL A 909 -26.37 16.61 6.22
N ARG A 910 -26.36 16.89 7.52
CA ARG A 910 -26.74 18.16 8.14
C ARG A 910 -25.51 19.01 8.43
N ASP A 911 -25.66 20.33 8.38
CA ASP A 911 -24.66 21.27 8.88
C ASP A 911 -24.74 21.46 10.41
N HIS A 912 -23.96 22.38 10.97
CA HIS A 912 -23.98 22.68 12.41
C HIS A 912 -25.33 23.24 12.90
N GLN A 913 -26.18 23.76 12.02
CA GLN A 913 -27.51 24.26 12.35
C GLN A 913 -28.60 23.17 12.16
N GLY A 914 -28.20 21.92 11.87
CA GLY A 914 -29.12 20.81 11.63
C GLY A 914 -29.78 20.82 10.25
N LYS A 915 -29.45 21.79 9.37
CA LYS A 915 -30.05 21.94 8.04
C LYS A 915 -29.42 20.96 7.05
N LEU A 916 -30.28 20.28 6.29
CA LEU A 916 -29.86 19.32 5.26
C LEU A 916 -29.26 20.04 4.05
N TYR A 917 -28.01 19.75 3.72
CA TYR A 917 -27.33 20.39 2.59
C TYR A 917 -26.82 19.41 1.51
N LYS A 918 -26.72 18.10 1.80
CA LYS A 918 -26.24 17.10 0.84
C LYS A 918 -26.73 15.69 1.15
N TRP A 919 -27.04 14.93 0.10
CA TRP A 919 -27.51 13.54 0.20
C TRP A 919 -26.47 12.57 -0.31
N PHE A 920 -26.29 11.44 0.36
CA PHE A 920 -25.40 10.37 -0.08
C PHE A 920 -26.18 9.06 -0.15
N ALA A 921 -25.99 8.29 -1.23
CA ALA A 921 -26.52 6.93 -1.25
C ALA A 921 -25.85 6.11 -0.14
N TYR A 922 -26.62 5.25 0.53
CA TYR A 922 -26.07 4.29 1.48
C TYR A 922 -25.00 3.41 0.81
N GLY A 923 -24.09 2.88 1.63
CA GLY A 923 -23.00 2.01 1.19
C GLY A 923 -23.51 0.61 0.90
N ASN A 924 -23.02 -0.37 1.67
CA ASN A 924 -23.48 -1.75 1.55
C ASN A 924 -24.66 -2.02 2.49
N ASN A 925 -25.49 -3.00 2.16
CA ASN A 925 -26.41 -3.62 3.11
C ASN A 925 -25.62 -4.53 4.07
N HIS A 926 -26.04 -4.62 5.33
CA HIS A 926 -25.44 -5.51 6.32
C HIS A 926 -26.14 -6.87 6.31
N HIS A 927 -27.48 -6.84 6.42
CA HIS A 927 -28.35 -8.00 6.45
C HIS A 927 -29.76 -7.65 5.99
N VAL A 928 -30.61 -8.65 5.84
CA VAL A 928 -32.07 -8.51 5.75
C VAL A 928 -32.72 -9.22 6.93
N GLU A 929 -33.77 -8.63 7.51
CA GLU A 929 -34.63 -9.20 8.54
C GLU A 929 -35.91 -9.69 7.85
N ILE A 930 -36.16 -11.00 7.81
CA ILE A 930 -37.32 -11.59 7.15
C ILE A 930 -38.40 -11.81 8.21
N VAL A 931 -39.56 -11.19 7.99
CA VAL A 931 -40.68 -11.20 8.94
C VAL A 931 -42.00 -11.54 8.25
N ARG A 932 -42.93 -12.12 9.01
CA ARG A 932 -44.28 -12.50 8.58
C ARG A 932 -45.30 -11.78 9.46
N ASN A 933 -46.28 -11.12 8.86
CA ASN A 933 -47.41 -10.58 9.63
C ASN A 933 -48.35 -11.73 10.03
N ARG A 934 -48.76 -11.79 11.30
CA ARG A 934 -49.61 -12.86 11.86
C ARG A 934 -50.95 -12.95 11.15
N ASN A 935 -51.63 -11.83 11.02
CA ASN A 935 -53.03 -11.74 10.58
C ASN A 935 -53.16 -11.98 9.07
N THR A 936 -52.31 -11.35 8.26
CA THR A 936 -52.37 -11.45 6.79
C THR A 936 -51.48 -12.55 6.20
N ARG A 937 -50.66 -13.22 7.02
CA ARG A 937 -49.58 -14.16 6.63
C ARG A 937 -48.54 -13.60 5.63
N LYS A 938 -48.60 -12.32 5.26
CA LYS A 938 -47.71 -11.68 4.28
C LYS A 938 -46.28 -11.60 4.81
N VAL A 939 -45.34 -12.09 4.00
CA VAL A 939 -43.89 -12.06 4.27
C VAL A 939 -43.27 -10.78 3.69
N ARG A 940 -42.33 -10.16 4.40
CA ARG A 940 -41.52 -9.03 3.92
C ARG A 940 -40.08 -9.11 4.42
N GLY A 941 -39.14 -8.63 3.61
CA GLY A 941 -37.75 -8.41 4.01
C GLY A 941 -37.47 -6.95 4.34
N ILE A 942 -36.93 -6.69 5.53
CA ILE A 942 -36.47 -5.37 5.99
C ILE A 942 -34.95 -5.31 5.80
N PHE A 943 -34.50 -4.57 4.79
CA PHE A 943 -33.07 -4.47 4.44
C PHE A 943 -32.37 -3.44 5.32
N VAL A 944 -31.44 -3.89 6.16
CA VAL A 944 -30.70 -3.04 7.09
C VAL A 944 -29.37 -2.62 6.48
N THR A 945 -29.14 -1.30 6.40
CA THR A 945 -27.89 -0.76 5.82
C THR A 945 -26.72 -0.89 6.80
N MET A 946 -25.48 -0.92 6.29
CA MET A 946 -24.27 -0.89 7.13
C MET A 946 -24.21 0.36 8.04
N MET A 947 -24.78 1.48 7.59
CA MET A 947 -24.93 2.69 8.42
C MET A 947 -25.89 2.45 9.58
N GLU A 948 -27.09 1.96 9.29
CA GLU A 948 -28.12 1.70 10.31
C GLU A 948 -27.66 0.65 11.32
N ALA A 949 -27.10 -0.47 10.86
CA ALA A 949 -26.51 -1.50 11.71
C ALA A 949 -25.41 -0.94 12.62
N SER A 950 -24.55 -0.05 12.09
CA SER A 950 -23.54 0.65 12.89
C SER A 950 -24.14 1.70 13.84
N HIS A 951 -25.29 2.29 13.54
CA HIS A 951 -25.95 3.26 14.40
C HIS A 951 -26.64 2.57 15.58
N ARG A 952 -27.40 1.49 15.33
CA ARG A 952 -28.02 0.59 16.32
C ARG A 952 -26.97 0.15 17.37
N ALA A 953 -25.89 -0.50 16.92
CA ALA A 953 -24.87 -1.07 17.80
C ALA A 953 -24.04 -0.03 18.59
N LYS A 954 -23.95 1.22 18.12
CA LYS A 954 -23.16 2.29 18.77
C LYS A 954 -24.00 3.30 19.55
N GLY A 955 -25.33 3.24 19.47
CA GLY A 955 -26.21 4.25 20.08
C GLY A 955 -26.11 5.62 19.41
N ILE A 956 -26.02 5.66 18.08
CA ILE A 956 -25.90 6.91 17.31
C ILE A 956 -27.26 7.29 16.70
N GLY A 957 -27.90 8.33 17.24
CA GLY A 957 -29.04 9.00 16.62
C GLY A 957 -28.61 10.21 15.78
N ASN A 958 -29.58 10.93 15.22
CA ASN A 958 -29.34 12.19 14.52
C ASN A 958 -28.88 13.27 15.52
N ASN A 959 -27.56 13.42 15.66
CA ASN A 959 -26.87 14.33 16.60
C ASN A 959 -27.10 14.09 18.11
N VAL A 960 -27.82 13.03 18.50
CA VAL A 960 -28.07 12.66 19.90
C VAL A 960 -27.60 11.22 20.14
N LYS A 961 -27.04 10.92 21.32
CA LYS A 961 -26.79 9.54 21.74
C LYS A 961 -28.13 8.88 22.08
N VAL A 962 -28.42 7.76 21.44
CA VAL A 962 -29.60 6.93 21.75
C VAL A 962 -29.14 5.66 22.47
N PRO A 963 -30.02 4.97 23.23
CA PRO A 963 -29.71 3.65 23.77
C PRO A 963 -29.21 2.71 22.65
N LYS A 964 -28.21 1.89 22.96
CA LYS A 964 -27.72 0.87 22.01
C LYS A 964 -28.85 -0.11 21.72
N GLN A 965 -29.04 -0.44 20.45
CA GLN A 965 -30.02 -1.43 20.00
C GLN A 965 -29.29 -2.64 19.42
N PRO A 966 -29.91 -3.84 19.48
CA PRO A 966 -29.45 -5.01 18.74
C PRO A 966 -29.19 -4.70 17.26
N THR A 967 -28.12 -5.26 16.70
CA THR A 967 -27.76 -5.06 15.29
C THR A 967 -28.86 -5.62 14.38
N VAL A 968 -29.26 -6.86 14.65
CA VAL A 968 -30.45 -7.53 14.10
C VAL A 968 -31.59 -7.30 15.08
N LYS A 969 -32.74 -6.83 14.59
CA LYS A 969 -33.98 -6.79 15.36
C LYS A 969 -34.76 -8.07 15.14
N THR A 970 -35.27 -8.62 16.22
CA THR A 970 -36.15 -9.81 16.24
C THR A 970 -37.57 -9.42 16.68
N ASP A 971 -37.72 -8.38 17.51
CA ASP A 971 -39.01 -7.75 17.79
C ASP A 971 -39.35 -6.70 16.73
N HIS A 972 -40.53 -6.85 16.14
CA HIS A 972 -41.12 -5.95 15.14
C HIS A 972 -42.57 -5.56 15.49
N GLY A 973 -42.97 -5.70 16.75
CA GLY A 973 -44.32 -5.46 17.25
C GLY A 973 -45.20 -6.72 17.30
N PRO A 974 -46.33 -6.68 18.04
CA PRO A 974 -47.10 -7.87 18.43
C PRO A 974 -47.71 -8.66 17.26
N ASP A 975 -48.00 -8.00 16.14
CA ASP A 975 -48.59 -8.61 14.93
C ASP A 975 -47.55 -9.19 13.94
N THR A 976 -46.26 -9.22 14.30
CA THR A 976 -45.19 -9.57 13.35
C THR A 976 -44.24 -10.63 13.93
N ASP A 977 -44.25 -11.83 13.34
CA ASP A 977 -43.28 -12.88 13.62
C ASP A 977 -41.99 -12.63 12.86
N PHE A 978 -40.85 -12.71 13.55
CA PHE A 978 -39.54 -12.81 12.92
C PHE A 978 -39.28 -14.26 12.48
N LEU A 979 -38.91 -14.45 11.21
CA LEU A 979 -38.60 -15.77 10.65
C LEU A 979 -37.10 -16.06 10.70
N MET A 980 -36.28 -15.13 10.17
CA MET A 980 -34.82 -15.27 10.12
C MET A 980 -34.16 -13.95 9.71
N ASP A 981 -32.90 -13.75 10.08
CA ASP A 981 -32.00 -12.79 9.45
C ASP A 981 -31.17 -13.47 8.35
N LEU A 982 -30.76 -12.75 7.31
CA LEU A 982 -29.80 -13.26 6.32
C LEU A 982 -28.69 -12.24 6.04
N HIS A 983 -27.45 -12.68 6.26
CA HIS A 983 -26.22 -11.98 5.88
C HIS A 983 -25.61 -12.62 4.63
N ILE A 984 -24.76 -11.86 3.92
CA ILE A 984 -23.94 -12.43 2.83
C ILE A 984 -23.10 -13.59 3.37
N ASN A 985 -23.06 -14.69 2.63
CA ASN A 985 -22.44 -15.98 2.97
C ASN A 985 -23.05 -16.75 4.17
N ASP A 986 -24.25 -16.39 4.67
CA ASP A 986 -25.03 -17.36 5.47
C ASP A 986 -25.46 -18.54 4.57
N LEU A 987 -25.44 -19.77 5.10
CA LEU A 987 -25.94 -20.97 4.41
C LEU A 987 -27.47 -21.04 4.53
N VAL A 988 -28.12 -21.34 3.42
CA VAL A 988 -29.56 -21.62 3.33
C VAL A 988 -29.80 -22.89 2.50
N SER A 989 -30.96 -23.52 2.66
CA SER A 989 -31.45 -24.52 1.71
C SER A 989 -32.82 -24.14 1.18
N VAL A 990 -33.09 -24.50 -0.07
CA VAL A 990 -34.38 -24.30 -0.76
C VAL A 990 -34.80 -25.61 -1.42
N GLU A 991 -36.11 -25.80 -1.55
CA GLU A 991 -36.68 -26.89 -2.33
C GLU A 991 -36.87 -26.48 -3.79
N GLN A 992 -36.44 -27.35 -4.69
CA GLN A 992 -36.53 -27.22 -6.15
C GLN A 992 -36.71 -28.60 -6.75
N GLU A 993 -37.72 -28.78 -7.61
CA GLU A 993 -37.93 -30.04 -8.37
C GLU A 993 -38.09 -31.28 -7.46
N GLY A 994 -38.56 -31.10 -6.23
CA GLY A 994 -38.70 -32.15 -5.20
C GLY A 994 -37.45 -32.35 -4.32
N GLU A 995 -36.31 -31.73 -4.64
CA GLU A 995 -35.07 -31.86 -3.89
C GLU A 995 -34.73 -30.61 -3.06
N ARG A 996 -34.15 -30.81 -1.87
CA ARG A 996 -33.67 -29.71 -1.01
C ARG A 996 -32.19 -29.42 -1.27
N LYS A 997 -31.92 -28.42 -2.13
CA LYS A 997 -30.58 -27.99 -2.57
C LYS A 997 -30.02 -26.88 -1.66
N PHE A 998 -28.70 -26.86 -1.44
CA PHE A 998 -28.02 -25.94 -0.51
C PHE A 998 -27.30 -24.77 -1.20
N TYR A 999 -27.48 -23.56 -0.68
CA TYR A 999 -26.97 -22.31 -1.25
C TYR A 999 -26.36 -21.41 -0.19
N ARG A 1000 -25.47 -20.51 -0.61
CA ARG A 1000 -25.04 -19.34 0.17
C ARG A 1000 -25.75 -18.09 -0.33
N VAL A 1001 -26.04 -17.15 0.58
CA VAL A 1001 -26.53 -15.81 0.21
C VAL A 1001 -25.41 -15.03 -0.48
N GLN A 1002 -25.55 -14.72 -1.78
CA GLN A 1002 -24.55 -13.99 -2.56
C GLN A 1002 -24.78 -12.47 -2.49
N ALA A 1003 -26.01 -12.00 -2.70
CA ALA A 1003 -26.33 -10.57 -2.73
C ALA A 1003 -27.69 -10.22 -2.07
N LEU A 1004 -27.76 -8.99 -1.54
CA LEU A 1004 -28.91 -8.42 -0.85
C LEU A 1004 -29.46 -7.20 -1.62
N GLU A 1005 -30.46 -7.41 -2.48
CA GLU A 1005 -31.01 -6.35 -3.36
C GLU A 1005 -32.19 -5.61 -2.72
N ARG A 1006 -31.89 -4.48 -2.06
CA ARG A 1006 -32.89 -3.65 -1.40
C ARG A 1006 -33.99 -3.14 -2.35
N ASP A 1007 -33.61 -2.56 -3.49
CA ASP A 1007 -34.56 -1.86 -4.36
C ASP A 1007 -35.48 -2.84 -5.11
N GLY A 1008 -34.97 -4.04 -5.46
CA GLY A 1008 -35.77 -5.13 -6.02
C GLY A 1008 -36.50 -5.99 -4.99
N LYS A 1009 -36.18 -5.86 -3.68
CA LYS A 1009 -36.57 -6.78 -2.59
C LYS A 1009 -36.25 -8.25 -2.89
N LYS A 1010 -35.11 -8.48 -3.56
CA LYS A 1010 -34.64 -9.80 -4.01
C LYS A 1010 -33.43 -10.26 -3.21
N LEU A 1011 -33.26 -11.57 -3.19
CA LEU A 1011 -32.01 -12.22 -2.79
C LEU A 1011 -31.42 -12.92 -4.02
N GLU A 1012 -30.10 -12.86 -4.13
CA GLU A 1012 -29.34 -13.74 -5.02
C GLU A 1012 -28.71 -14.81 -4.12
N LEU A 1013 -29.06 -16.06 -4.37
CA LEU A 1013 -28.47 -17.24 -3.77
C LEU A 1013 -27.58 -17.91 -4.82
N ARG A 1014 -26.50 -18.58 -4.40
CA ARG A 1014 -25.62 -19.37 -5.28
C ARG A 1014 -25.29 -20.69 -4.58
N LEU A 1015 -25.17 -21.80 -5.31
CA LEU A 1015 -24.78 -23.08 -4.71
C LEU A 1015 -23.54 -22.90 -3.83
N HIS A 1016 -23.49 -23.60 -2.67
CA HIS A 1016 -22.35 -23.43 -1.76
C HIS A 1016 -21.02 -23.91 -2.36
N THR A 1017 -21.08 -24.84 -3.32
CA THR A 1017 -19.96 -25.33 -4.12
C THR A 1017 -19.41 -24.28 -5.07
N ALA A 1018 -20.26 -23.46 -5.69
CA ALA A 1018 -19.89 -22.53 -6.76
C ALA A 1018 -18.85 -21.47 -6.33
N ALA A 1019 -17.71 -21.49 -7.02
CA ALA A 1019 -16.57 -20.60 -6.86
C ALA A 1019 -16.54 -19.42 -7.83
N THR A 1020 -17.27 -19.51 -8.96
CA THR A 1020 -17.44 -18.42 -9.93
C THR A 1020 -18.92 -18.00 -10.04
N ASP A 1021 -19.18 -16.94 -10.81
CA ASP A 1021 -20.53 -16.48 -11.16
C ASP A 1021 -20.90 -16.77 -12.63
N GLN A 1022 -19.99 -17.44 -13.37
CA GLN A 1022 -20.05 -17.68 -14.81
C GLN A 1022 -21.15 -18.65 -15.26
N LYS A 1023 -21.62 -19.51 -14.34
CA LYS A 1023 -22.70 -20.48 -14.52
C LYS A 1023 -24.00 -19.90 -13.92
N PRO A 1024 -24.95 -19.40 -14.73
CA PRO A 1024 -26.20 -18.82 -14.22
C PRO A 1024 -27.10 -19.85 -13.52
N GLU A 1025 -27.04 -21.12 -13.95
CA GLU A 1025 -27.80 -22.25 -13.43
C GLU A 1025 -27.49 -22.58 -11.96
N GLU A 1026 -26.28 -22.26 -11.49
CA GLU A 1026 -25.89 -22.41 -10.08
C GLU A 1026 -26.51 -21.32 -9.18
N GLY A 1027 -27.21 -20.33 -9.76
CA GLY A 1027 -27.74 -19.13 -9.11
C GLY A 1027 -29.27 -19.05 -9.06
N VAL A 1028 -29.81 -18.61 -7.92
CA VAL A 1028 -31.26 -18.41 -7.72
C VAL A 1028 -31.52 -16.97 -7.30
N ARG A 1029 -32.08 -16.17 -8.21
CA ARG A 1029 -32.37 -14.74 -7.99
C ARG A 1029 -33.89 -14.49 -7.97
N LYS A 1030 -34.49 -14.51 -6.77
CA LYS A 1030 -35.95 -14.44 -6.57
C LYS A 1030 -36.32 -13.42 -5.48
N ALA A 1031 -37.61 -13.06 -5.41
CA ALA A 1031 -38.15 -12.21 -4.35
C ALA A 1031 -38.20 -12.98 -3.01
N ILE A 1032 -38.08 -12.27 -1.89
CA ILE A 1032 -38.09 -12.90 -0.55
C ILE A 1032 -39.41 -13.65 -0.28
N THR A 1033 -40.54 -13.13 -0.76
CA THR A 1033 -41.85 -13.80 -0.66
C THR A 1033 -41.84 -15.17 -1.34
N THR A 1034 -41.37 -15.22 -2.59
CA THR A 1034 -41.21 -16.46 -3.37
C THR A 1034 -40.25 -17.44 -2.71
N LEU A 1035 -39.12 -16.96 -2.19
CA LEU A 1035 -38.15 -17.83 -1.51
C LEU A 1035 -38.72 -18.49 -0.24
N VAL A 1036 -39.59 -17.80 0.50
CA VAL A 1036 -40.21 -18.32 1.73
C VAL A 1036 -41.42 -19.19 1.44
N ASN A 1037 -42.27 -18.80 0.50
CA ASN A 1037 -43.54 -19.46 0.24
C ASN A 1037 -43.42 -20.62 -0.76
N ASP A 1038 -42.65 -20.44 -1.84
CA ASP A 1038 -42.66 -21.34 -3.01
C ASP A 1038 -41.41 -22.24 -3.03
N PHE A 1039 -40.31 -21.81 -2.41
CA PHE A 1039 -39.03 -22.52 -2.34
C PHE A 1039 -38.65 -22.96 -0.90
N HIS A 1040 -39.54 -22.75 0.07
CA HIS A 1040 -39.40 -23.15 1.48
C HIS A 1040 -37.99 -22.94 2.09
N ILE A 1041 -37.44 -21.73 1.93
CA ILE A 1041 -36.09 -21.37 2.38
C ILE A 1041 -35.90 -21.60 3.89
N GLN A 1042 -34.82 -22.27 4.26
CA GLN A 1042 -34.38 -22.48 5.64
C GLN A 1042 -32.94 -22.01 5.82
N LYS A 1043 -32.64 -21.36 6.95
CA LYS A 1043 -31.29 -20.94 7.33
C LYS A 1043 -30.60 -22.04 8.13
N HIS A 1044 -29.32 -22.30 7.82
CA HIS A 1044 -28.53 -23.35 8.47
C HIS A 1044 -27.33 -22.77 9.21
N SER A 1045 -27.06 -23.31 10.39
CA SER A 1045 -25.91 -22.98 11.24
C SER A 1045 -24.78 -23.96 10.93
N VAL A 1046 -23.62 -23.48 10.47
CA VAL A 1046 -22.52 -24.34 9.99
C VAL A 1046 -21.25 -24.02 10.77
N ASN A 1047 -20.53 -25.06 11.22
CA ASN A 1047 -19.25 -24.90 11.89
C ASN A 1047 -18.10 -24.60 10.89
N SER A 1048 -16.84 -24.61 11.34
CA SER A 1048 -15.71 -24.27 10.45
C SER A 1048 -15.33 -25.38 9.46
N ILE A 1049 -15.76 -26.62 9.70
CA ILE A 1049 -15.44 -27.81 8.87
C ILE A 1049 -16.56 -28.19 7.89
N GLY A 1050 -17.75 -27.61 8.01
CA GLY A 1050 -18.89 -27.85 7.12
C GLY A 1050 -20.05 -28.63 7.75
N LYS A 1051 -19.94 -29.07 9.02
CA LYS A 1051 -21.07 -29.75 9.67
C LYS A 1051 -22.16 -28.75 10.04
N ILE A 1052 -23.39 -29.08 9.65
CA ILE A 1052 -24.61 -28.36 10.06
C ILE A 1052 -24.86 -28.67 11.54
N ARG A 1053 -25.17 -27.64 12.32
CA ARG A 1053 -25.63 -27.76 13.71
C ARG A 1053 -27.15 -27.76 13.73
N ASN A 1054 -27.72 -28.79 14.32
CA ASN A 1054 -29.16 -28.87 14.61
C ASN A 1054 -29.49 -27.91 15.76
N ASP A 1055 -29.58 -26.62 15.46
CA ASP A 1055 -30.02 -25.58 16.40
C ASP A 1055 -31.54 -25.73 16.67
N LYS A 1056 -31.94 -26.77 17.43
CA LYS A 1056 -33.25 -26.83 18.09
C LYS A 1056 -33.41 -25.73 19.17
N THR A 1057 -32.35 -24.98 19.45
CA THR A 1057 -32.29 -23.88 20.41
C THR A 1057 -32.47 -22.51 19.74
N HIS A 1058 -33.57 -22.32 19.00
CA HIS A 1058 -34.06 -20.97 18.68
C HIS A 1058 -34.79 -20.35 19.90
N SER A 1059 -34.06 -20.18 21.00
CA SER A 1059 -34.42 -19.26 22.07
C SER A 1059 -33.15 -18.79 22.81
N ARG A 1060 -33.03 -17.48 23.04
CA ARG A 1060 -31.99 -16.79 23.83
C ARG A 1060 -30.55 -16.79 23.27
N HIS A 1061 -30.27 -15.82 22.39
CA HIS A 1061 -29.01 -15.08 22.36
C HIS A 1061 -29.23 -13.64 21.89
#